data_AF-A0AAU7RT28-F1
#
_entry.id   AF-A0AAU7RT28-F1
#
_cell.length_a   1.000
_cell.length_b   1.000
_cell.length_c   1.000
_cell.angle_alpha   90.00
_cell.angle_beta   90.00
_cell.angle_gamma   90.00
#
_symmetry.space_group_name_H-M   'P 1'
#
loop_
_entity.id
_entity.type
_entity.pdbx_description
1 polymer ?
#
loop_
_entity_poly.entity_id
_entity_poly.type
_entity_poly.pdbx_seq_one_letter_code
_entity_poly.pdbx_strand_id
1 'polypeptide(L)'
;MPDLLLELRSEEIPARMQRKAAGDLKKLVTDALVEAGLSYEGAREYWTPRRLTLDIRGLTARSADVREERKGPRTDANEKAIEGFLRGAGLSSISEAQVQSDPKKGDFYVAVISKPGRAAEEIVAAVMPDIIRNFPWAKSMRWGKASVKPGSLRWVRPLQSIVCTFGTEHEETAVIPFEIDGIVASNVTYGHRFHAPDAITVKRFEDYASSLEKAYVVLDAERRKDIILHDARDAAFANGLELVEDEGLLEEVSGLVEWPQVLMGSFEEDYLSIPSEIIRLTIKTNQKCFVTRPQAGETLSNRFILVANIQATDGGKEIIHGNGKVVRARLSDALHFWKRDQGDLPDLETLEASAKKFGLDLKKPLDQRMAKLDALNVTFHAKLGSQGERVARIRTLAADLAKITGADAALVDRAVVLAKADLRTDAVGEFPELQGVMGRKYASLQGENASVATAIEDHYKPQGPSDRVPEDKVAITVALADKLDTLVGFWAIDEKPTGSKDPYALRRAALGVVRILLERGVRLPLLATTRDADLLAFFHDRLKVYLRDLGARHDLIDAVLTPEADDLLMVARRVEALTAFITSEDGKNLLAGTKRATQLLAAEEKKGTVVADGVSDALLKLDAEKDLFAAVKAASAEASDAIAKEDFRSAMAALSKLRAPVDRFFEDVLVNDEDAAIRANRLALLRMIREATGTVADFSKIAG
;
A
#
# COMPACT_ATOMS: atom_id res chain seq x y z
N MET A 1 21.53 -24.66 -20.54
CA MET A 1 22.07 -23.28 -20.45
C MET A 1 22.76 -23.15 -19.10
N PRO A 2 23.82 -22.33 -18.96
CA PRO A 2 24.53 -22.17 -17.70
C PRO A 2 23.70 -21.44 -16.64
N ASP A 3 24.01 -21.72 -15.38
CA ASP A 3 23.39 -21.08 -14.22
C ASP A 3 24.39 -20.13 -13.56
N LEU A 4 23.89 -19.05 -12.94
CA LEU A 4 24.66 -18.07 -12.19
C LEU A 4 24.28 -18.12 -10.70
N LEU A 5 25.26 -18.37 -9.84
CA LEU A 5 25.16 -18.23 -8.40
C LEU A 5 25.91 -16.98 -7.95
N LEU A 6 25.22 -16.09 -7.23
CA LEU A 6 25.79 -14.91 -6.61
C LEU A 6 25.49 -14.89 -5.10
N GLU A 7 26.49 -14.71 -4.25
CA GLU A 7 26.34 -14.39 -2.82
C GLU A 7 27.03 -13.06 -2.52
N LEU A 8 26.32 -12.16 -1.82
CA LEU A 8 26.89 -10.99 -1.15
C LEU A 8 26.78 -11.21 0.36
N ARG A 9 27.87 -11.60 1.01
CA ARG A 9 27.91 -11.87 2.45
C ARG A 9 28.42 -10.66 3.22
N SER A 10 27.69 -10.22 4.23
CA SER A 10 28.07 -9.10 5.11
C SER A 10 27.93 -9.45 6.59
N GLU A 11 28.29 -8.52 7.47
CA GLU A 11 27.79 -8.55 8.85
C GLU A 11 26.27 -8.32 8.91
N GLU A 12 25.67 -8.48 10.10
CA GLU A 12 24.22 -8.60 10.29
C GLU A 12 23.39 -7.43 9.72
N ILE A 13 22.70 -7.72 8.61
CA ILE A 13 21.71 -6.89 7.95
C ILE A 13 20.47 -6.82 8.85
N PRO A 14 19.94 -5.63 9.16
CA PRO A 14 18.71 -5.52 9.93
C PRO A 14 17.54 -6.27 9.27
N ALA A 15 16.83 -7.12 10.02
CA ALA A 15 15.74 -7.99 9.54
C ALA A 15 14.76 -7.26 8.59
N ARG A 16 14.27 -6.10 9.01
CA ARG A 16 13.33 -5.26 8.24
C ARG A 16 13.81 -4.82 6.84
N MET A 17 15.10 -4.92 6.53
CA MET A 17 15.69 -4.50 5.26
C MET A 17 15.98 -5.68 4.31
N GLN A 18 16.00 -6.92 4.81
CA GLN A 18 16.55 -8.07 4.08
C GLN A 18 15.71 -8.45 2.86
N ARG A 19 14.39 -8.67 3.03
CA ARG A 19 13.49 -9.06 1.93
C ARG A 19 13.53 -8.05 0.77
N LYS A 20 13.41 -6.75 1.09
CA LYS A 20 13.48 -5.69 0.08
C LYS A 20 14.84 -5.69 -0.62
N ALA A 21 15.94 -5.82 0.11
CA ALA A 21 17.28 -5.86 -0.47
C ALA A 21 17.48 -7.09 -1.37
N ALA A 22 16.96 -8.26 -1.00
CA ALA A 22 17.01 -9.44 -1.85
C ALA A 22 16.26 -9.23 -3.18
N GLY A 23 15.06 -8.64 -3.11
CA GLY A 23 14.28 -8.26 -4.30
C GLY A 23 14.95 -7.19 -5.16
N ASP A 24 15.56 -6.16 -4.53
CA ASP A 24 16.33 -5.13 -5.23
C ASP A 24 17.55 -5.74 -5.93
N LEU A 25 18.28 -6.66 -5.29
CA LEU A 25 19.42 -7.36 -5.89
C LEU A 25 19.00 -8.14 -7.13
N LYS A 26 17.95 -8.96 -7.00
CA LYS A 26 17.39 -9.71 -8.14
C LYS A 26 17.08 -8.78 -9.29
N LYS A 27 16.28 -7.74 -9.03
CA LYS A 27 15.85 -6.79 -10.06
C LYS A 27 17.06 -6.15 -10.75
N LEU A 28 17.99 -5.56 -9.99
CA LEU A 28 19.14 -4.84 -10.54
C LEU A 28 20.02 -5.75 -11.40
N VAL A 29 20.28 -6.98 -10.95
CA VAL A 29 21.08 -7.93 -11.70
C VAL A 29 20.34 -8.40 -12.95
N THR A 30 19.07 -8.81 -12.84
CA THR A 30 18.31 -9.29 -14.01
C THR A 30 18.08 -8.21 -15.05
N ASP A 31 17.80 -6.97 -14.63
CA ASP A 31 17.62 -5.82 -15.53
C ASP A 31 18.93 -5.57 -16.30
N ALA A 32 20.08 -5.55 -15.59
CA ALA A 32 21.39 -5.35 -16.22
C ALA A 32 21.76 -6.47 -17.21
N LEU A 33 21.43 -7.73 -16.90
CA LEU A 33 21.67 -8.86 -17.81
C LEU A 33 20.80 -8.75 -19.08
N VAL A 34 19.53 -8.40 -18.93
CA VAL A 34 18.60 -8.23 -20.06
C VAL A 34 18.99 -7.03 -20.93
N GLU A 35 19.33 -5.90 -20.32
CA GLU A 35 19.84 -4.72 -21.04
C GLU A 35 21.13 -5.02 -21.83
N ALA A 36 21.96 -5.93 -21.32
CA ALA A 36 23.16 -6.41 -22.00
C ALA A 36 22.88 -7.48 -23.09
N GLY A 37 21.62 -7.84 -23.31
CA GLY A 37 21.18 -8.77 -24.34
C GLY A 37 21.26 -10.26 -23.97
N LEU A 38 21.24 -10.58 -22.68
CA LEU A 38 21.13 -11.95 -22.18
C LEU A 38 19.69 -12.29 -21.81
N SER A 39 19.32 -13.57 -21.88
CA SER A 39 18.05 -14.08 -21.37
C SER A 39 18.26 -15.20 -20.35
N TYR A 40 17.29 -15.42 -19.46
CA TYR A 40 17.31 -16.46 -18.43
C TYR A 40 15.93 -17.11 -18.29
N GLU A 41 15.87 -18.32 -17.75
CA GLU A 41 14.62 -19.07 -17.55
C GLU A 41 13.95 -18.74 -16.21
N GLY A 42 14.75 -18.53 -15.16
CA GLY A 42 14.23 -18.17 -13.84
C GLY A 42 15.28 -17.49 -12.97
N ALA A 43 14.84 -16.68 -12.02
CA ALA A 43 15.71 -16.05 -11.03
C ALA A 43 15.03 -16.09 -9.66
N ARG A 44 15.75 -16.55 -8.64
CA ARG A 44 15.26 -16.64 -7.26
C ARG A 44 16.27 -16.04 -6.29
N GLU A 45 15.77 -15.12 -5.49
CA GLU A 45 16.49 -14.47 -4.41
C GLU A 45 16.33 -15.25 -3.09
N TYR A 46 17.39 -15.24 -2.29
CA TYR A 46 17.39 -15.76 -0.93
C TYR A 46 18.10 -14.76 -0.01
N TRP A 47 17.78 -14.80 1.27
CA TRP A 47 18.43 -13.93 2.25
C TRP A 47 18.51 -14.58 3.62
N THR A 48 19.54 -14.16 4.35
CA THR A 48 19.74 -14.46 5.76
C THR A 48 20.17 -13.17 6.48
N PRO A 49 20.29 -13.16 7.82
CA PRO A 49 20.90 -12.04 8.53
C PRO A 49 22.23 -11.56 7.95
N ARG A 50 22.98 -12.40 7.25
CA ARG A 50 24.34 -12.07 6.79
C ARG A 50 24.52 -12.19 5.28
N ARG A 51 23.47 -12.50 4.52
CA ARG A 51 23.60 -12.85 3.09
C ARG A 51 22.45 -12.32 2.27
N LEU A 52 22.78 -11.86 1.06
CA LEU A 52 21.86 -11.79 -0.06
C LEU A 52 22.38 -12.73 -1.14
N THR A 53 21.54 -13.65 -1.60
CA THR A 53 21.92 -14.66 -2.59
C THR A 53 20.95 -14.61 -3.77
N LEU A 54 21.48 -14.78 -4.97
CA LEU A 54 20.70 -14.85 -6.20
C LEU A 54 21.09 -16.11 -6.98
N ASP A 55 20.09 -16.92 -7.29
CA ASP A 55 20.17 -18.09 -8.16
C ASP A 55 19.48 -17.78 -9.50
N ILE A 56 20.22 -17.71 -10.59
CA ILE A 56 19.68 -17.49 -11.93
C ILE A 56 19.89 -18.76 -12.76
N ARG A 57 18.79 -19.28 -13.29
CA ARG A 57 18.75 -20.52 -14.07
C ARG A 57 18.62 -20.26 -15.55
N GLY A 58 19.34 -21.06 -16.32
CA GLY A 58 19.26 -21.07 -17.77
C GLY A 58 19.66 -19.75 -18.43
N LEU A 59 20.69 -19.09 -17.91
CA LEU A 59 21.23 -17.86 -18.49
C LEU A 59 21.94 -18.16 -19.82
N THR A 60 21.73 -17.35 -20.85
CA THR A 60 22.47 -17.50 -22.11
C THR A 60 23.96 -17.25 -21.90
N ALA A 61 24.82 -18.11 -22.46
CA ALA A 61 26.29 -18.00 -22.31
C ALA A 61 26.90 -16.75 -22.94
N ARG A 62 26.20 -16.12 -23.90
CA ARG A 62 26.62 -14.87 -24.55
C ARG A 62 25.40 -14.10 -25.04
N SER A 63 25.55 -12.78 -25.17
CA SER A 63 24.54 -11.96 -25.83
C SER A 63 24.56 -12.16 -27.34
N ALA A 64 23.44 -11.87 -28.00
CA ALA A 64 23.33 -11.96 -29.44
C ALA A 64 24.15 -10.86 -30.13
N ASP A 65 24.68 -11.15 -31.32
CA ASP A 65 25.31 -10.14 -32.16
C ASP A 65 24.23 -9.15 -32.62
N VAL A 66 24.47 -7.85 -32.40
CA VAL A 66 23.51 -6.80 -32.76
C VAL A 66 23.95 -6.19 -34.08
N ARG A 67 23.09 -6.31 -35.10
CA ARG A 67 23.25 -5.65 -36.40
C ARG A 67 22.25 -4.50 -36.50
N GLU A 68 22.76 -3.27 -36.49
CA GLU A 68 21.97 -2.05 -36.65
C GLU A 68 22.22 -1.46 -38.04
N GLU A 69 21.16 -1.25 -38.81
CA GLU A 69 21.23 -0.60 -40.12
C GLU A 69 20.82 0.86 -39.99
N ARG A 70 21.80 1.77 -40.11
CA ARG A 70 21.55 3.21 -40.05
C ARG A 70 21.48 3.76 -41.46
N LYS A 71 20.28 4.14 -41.88
CA LYS A 71 20.06 4.76 -43.19
C LYS A 71 20.65 6.18 -43.21
N GLY A 72 21.56 6.39 -44.14
CA GLY A 72 22.22 7.65 -44.43
C GLY A 72 21.56 8.42 -45.56
N PRO A 73 22.22 9.50 -46.01
CA PRO A 73 21.74 10.33 -47.12
C PRO A 73 21.81 9.59 -48.46
N ARG A 74 21.21 10.18 -49.50
CA ARG A 74 21.30 9.65 -50.87
C ARG A 74 22.74 9.66 -51.38
N THR A 75 23.06 8.81 -52.34
CA THR A 75 24.42 8.71 -52.92
C THR A 75 24.88 9.97 -53.64
N ASP A 76 23.95 10.85 -54.03
CA ASP A 76 24.16 12.15 -54.67
C ASP A 76 24.14 13.34 -53.68
N ALA A 77 24.10 13.08 -52.37
CA ALA A 77 24.07 14.12 -51.35
C ALA A 77 25.40 14.89 -51.26
N ASN A 78 25.35 16.12 -50.75
CA ASN A 78 26.54 16.97 -50.60
C ASN A 78 27.55 16.40 -49.59
N GLU A 79 28.82 16.77 -49.74
CA GLU A 79 29.92 16.25 -48.90
C GLU A 79 29.66 16.44 -47.40
N LYS A 80 29.05 17.56 -46.99
CA LYS A 80 28.70 17.82 -45.58
C LYS A 80 27.69 16.82 -45.01
N ALA A 81 26.70 16.40 -45.80
CA ALA A 81 25.71 15.41 -45.36
C ALA A 81 26.33 14.01 -45.25
N ILE A 82 27.25 13.68 -46.16
CA ILE A 82 28.02 12.43 -46.14
C ILE A 82 28.95 12.40 -44.92
N GLU A 83 29.71 13.46 -44.66
CA GLU A 83 30.57 13.57 -43.47
C GLU A 83 29.79 13.50 -42.16
N GLY A 84 28.64 14.17 -42.08
CA GLY A 84 27.76 14.12 -40.91
C GLY A 84 27.22 12.70 -40.65
N PHE A 85 26.90 11.96 -41.71
CA PHE A 85 26.50 10.56 -41.62
C PHE A 85 27.65 9.65 -41.17
N LEU A 86 28.85 9.81 -41.74
CA LEU A 86 30.03 9.04 -41.34
C LEU A 86 30.37 9.24 -39.86
N ARG A 87 30.38 10.49 -39.39
CA ARG A 87 30.59 10.81 -37.97
C ARG A 87 29.46 10.25 -37.08
N GLY A 88 28.21 10.35 -37.54
CA GLY A 88 27.06 9.83 -36.81
C GLY A 88 27.04 8.31 -36.69
N ALA A 89 27.44 7.59 -37.75
CA ALA A 89 27.46 6.14 -37.84
C ALA A 89 28.79 5.51 -37.34
N GLY A 90 29.81 6.33 -37.04
CA GLY A 90 31.11 5.86 -36.57
C GLY A 90 31.98 5.21 -37.66
N LEU A 91 31.75 5.53 -38.93
CA LEU A 91 32.51 5.02 -40.07
C LEU A 91 33.68 5.94 -40.40
N SER A 92 34.83 5.36 -40.77
CA SER A 92 36.04 6.13 -41.09
C SER A 92 36.08 6.58 -42.56
N SER A 93 35.30 5.92 -43.41
CA SER A 93 35.22 6.20 -44.84
C SER A 93 33.85 5.79 -45.40
N ILE A 94 33.39 6.46 -46.46
CA ILE A 94 32.15 6.12 -47.17
C ILE A 94 32.19 4.75 -47.85
N SER A 95 33.40 4.22 -48.10
CA SER A 95 33.60 2.85 -48.61
C SER A 95 33.14 1.77 -47.63
N GLU A 96 32.92 2.09 -46.36
CA GLU A 96 32.42 1.17 -45.34
C GLU A 96 30.87 1.14 -45.28
N ALA A 97 30.19 2.04 -45.99
CA ALA A 97 28.74 2.06 -46.11
C ALA A 97 28.27 1.24 -47.33
N GLN A 98 27.14 0.54 -47.18
CA GLN A 98 26.50 -0.19 -48.26
C GLN A 98 25.55 0.74 -49.04
N VAL A 99 25.43 0.54 -50.35
CA VAL A 99 24.46 1.28 -51.17
C VAL A 99 23.19 0.43 -51.31
N GLN A 100 22.06 0.96 -50.88
CA GLN A 100 20.76 0.32 -51.02
C GLN A 100 19.85 1.14 -51.95
N SER A 101 19.40 0.52 -53.03
CA SER A 101 18.55 1.14 -54.06
C SER A 101 17.07 1.06 -53.68
N ASP A 102 16.40 2.21 -53.62
CA ASP A 102 14.95 2.31 -53.46
C ASP A 102 14.29 2.71 -54.80
N PRO A 103 13.41 1.88 -55.38
CA PRO A 103 12.79 2.13 -56.69
C PRO A 103 12.01 3.44 -56.81
N LYS A 104 11.61 4.06 -55.70
CA LYS A 104 10.85 5.32 -55.68
C LYS A 104 11.65 6.52 -55.17
N LYS A 105 12.76 6.30 -54.47
CA LYS A 105 13.49 7.37 -53.74
C LYS A 105 14.99 7.46 -54.08
N GLY A 106 15.50 6.61 -54.97
CA GLY A 106 16.91 6.58 -55.39
C GLY A 106 17.81 5.78 -54.43
N ASP A 107 19.12 5.82 -54.69
CA ASP A 107 20.12 5.07 -53.92
C ASP A 107 20.52 5.81 -52.64
N PHE A 108 20.63 5.07 -51.53
CA PHE A 108 21.04 5.60 -50.22
C PHE A 108 22.25 4.87 -49.67
N TYR A 109 23.11 5.59 -48.92
CA TYR A 109 24.13 4.95 -48.10
C TYR A 109 23.48 4.37 -46.84
N VAL A 110 23.86 3.15 -46.45
CA VAL A 110 23.41 2.46 -45.24
C VAL A 110 24.64 1.96 -44.50
N ALA A 111 24.79 2.37 -43.24
CA ALA A 111 25.85 1.88 -42.39
C ALA A 111 25.32 0.64 -41.65
N VAL A 112 25.99 -0.49 -41.84
CA VAL A 112 25.71 -1.71 -41.09
C VAL A 112 26.66 -1.75 -39.91
N ILE A 113 26.17 -1.38 -38.74
CA ILE A 113 26.93 -1.39 -37.49
C ILE A 113 26.72 -2.76 -36.86
N SER A 114 27.76 -3.61 -36.88
CA SER A 114 27.74 -4.92 -36.24
C SER A 114 28.49 -4.84 -34.91
N LYS A 115 27.78 -5.05 -33.80
CA LYS A 115 28.38 -5.18 -32.47
C LYS A 115 28.41 -6.66 -32.11
N PRO A 116 29.59 -7.29 -31.97
CA PRO A 116 29.66 -8.68 -31.54
C PRO A 116 29.08 -8.82 -30.13
N GLY A 117 28.34 -9.90 -29.91
CA GLY A 117 27.85 -10.28 -28.60
C GLY A 117 29.00 -10.55 -27.64
N ARG A 118 28.73 -10.35 -26.35
CA ARG A 118 29.71 -10.50 -25.27
C ARG A 118 29.43 -11.76 -24.46
N ALA A 119 30.47 -12.37 -23.90
CA ALA A 119 30.31 -13.49 -22.98
C ALA A 119 29.55 -13.05 -21.71
N ALA A 120 28.73 -13.93 -21.15
CA ALA A 120 27.95 -13.63 -19.95
C ALA A 120 28.87 -13.27 -18.76
N GLU A 121 30.01 -13.94 -18.64
CA GLU A 121 31.03 -13.72 -17.62
C GLU A 121 31.58 -12.29 -17.68
N GLU A 122 31.86 -11.78 -18.88
CA GLU A 122 32.34 -10.41 -19.08
C GLU A 122 31.26 -9.37 -18.75
N ILE A 123 30.00 -9.67 -19.06
CA ILE A 123 28.86 -8.81 -18.73
C ILE A 123 28.70 -8.74 -17.22
N VAL A 124 28.63 -9.89 -16.53
CA VAL A 124 28.49 -9.98 -15.07
C VAL A 124 29.64 -9.27 -14.37
N ALA A 125 30.89 -9.54 -14.75
CA ALA A 125 32.06 -8.90 -14.15
C ALA A 125 32.05 -7.37 -14.30
N ALA A 126 31.47 -6.85 -15.39
CA ALA A 126 31.37 -5.42 -15.64
C ALA A 126 30.25 -4.74 -14.83
N VAL A 127 29.08 -5.37 -14.70
CA VAL A 127 27.90 -4.74 -14.07
C VAL A 127 27.91 -4.83 -12.54
N MET A 128 28.48 -5.89 -11.98
CA MET A 128 28.40 -6.16 -10.55
C MET A 128 29.03 -5.08 -9.65
N PRO A 129 30.22 -4.53 -9.94
CA PRO A 129 30.81 -3.46 -9.12
C PRO A 129 29.89 -2.22 -9.02
N ASP A 130 29.22 -1.85 -10.11
CA ASP A 130 28.35 -0.67 -10.13
C ASP A 130 27.01 -0.92 -9.41
N ILE A 131 26.44 -2.13 -9.53
CA ILE A 131 25.27 -2.55 -8.75
C ILE A 131 25.59 -2.48 -7.24
N ILE A 132 26.75 -2.99 -6.82
CA ILE A 132 27.16 -2.99 -5.40
C ILE A 132 27.39 -1.55 -4.91
N ARG A 133 28.06 -0.69 -5.70
CA ARG A 133 28.31 0.71 -5.29
C ARG A 133 27.04 1.53 -5.17
N ASN A 134 26.07 1.30 -6.06
CA ASN A 134 24.84 2.08 -6.15
C ASN A 134 23.64 1.37 -5.51
N PHE A 135 23.88 0.35 -4.69
CA PHE A 135 22.82 -0.47 -4.13
C PHE A 135 21.84 0.37 -3.27
N PRO A 136 20.51 0.24 -3.47
CA PRO A 136 19.51 1.16 -2.95
C PRO A 136 19.14 0.91 -1.47
N TRP A 137 20.14 0.97 -0.59
CA TRP A 137 19.94 0.85 0.85
C TRP A 137 19.16 2.04 1.40
N ALA A 138 18.07 1.77 2.13
CA ALA A 138 17.32 2.81 2.86
C ALA A 138 18.20 3.56 3.88
N LYS A 139 19.19 2.87 4.45
CA LYS A 139 20.25 3.47 5.26
C LYS A 139 21.56 2.71 5.01
N SER A 140 22.55 3.42 4.46
CA SER A 140 23.90 2.90 4.26
C SER A 140 24.89 3.57 5.22
N MET A 141 26.01 2.89 5.45
CA MET A 141 27.10 3.34 6.31
C MET A 141 28.44 3.16 5.58
N ARG A 142 29.49 3.81 6.09
CA ARG A 142 30.89 3.62 5.68
C ARG A 142 31.65 3.04 6.87
N TRP A 143 32.64 2.18 6.60
CA TRP A 143 33.32 1.40 7.63
C TRP A 143 34.84 1.44 7.50
N GLY A 144 35.53 1.24 8.63
CA GLY A 144 36.99 1.05 8.68
C GLY A 144 37.81 2.27 8.24
N LYS A 145 39.12 2.06 8.04
CA LYS A 145 40.05 3.14 7.62
C LYS A 145 39.71 3.71 6.23
N ALA A 146 39.04 2.93 5.38
CA ALA A 146 38.61 3.35 4.06
C ALA A 146 37.52 4.45 4.12
N SER A 147 36.74 4.54 5.21
CA SER A 147 35.66 5.53 5.34
C SER A 147 36.11 6.99 5.27
N VAL A 148 37.39 7.25 5.54
CA VAL A 148 38.03 8.58 5.49
C VAL A 148 38.23 9.05 4.04
N LYS A 149 38.32 8.12 3.07
CA LYS A 149 38.52 8.46 1.66
C LYS A 149 37.19 8.78 0.96
N PRO A 150 37.14 9.85 0.14
CA PRO A 150 36.05 10.04 -0.82
C PRO A 150 35.92 8.82 -1.74
N GLY A 151 34.70 8.36 -2.01
CA GLY A 151 34.45 7.18 -2.85
C GLY A 151 34.44 5.82 -2.14
N SER A 152 34.62 5.77 -0.81
CA SER A 152 34.50 4.52 -0.04
C SER A 152 33.12 3.86 -0.18
N LEU A 153 33.13 2.52 -0.22
CA LEU A 153 31.93 1.71 -0.36
C LEU A 153 30.92 2.04 0.74
N ARG A 154 29.67 2.28 0.31
CA ARG A 154 28.53 2.46 1.19
C ARG A 154 27.72 1.17 1.19
N TRP A 155 27.60 0.54 2.35
CA TRP A 155 26.80 -0.68 2.51
C TRP A 155 26.04 -0.62 3.84
N VAL A 156 25.02 -1.46 4.02
CA VAL A 156 24.25 -1.50 5.27
C VAL A 156 25.13 -1.88 6.47
N ARG A 157 26.10 -2.77 6.24
CA ARG A 157 27.09 -3.31 7.18
C ARG A 157 28.37 -3.67 6.40
N PRO A 158 29.51 -3.97 7.04
CA PRO A 158 30.71 -4.36 6.28
C PRO A 158 30.47 -5.62 5.42
N LEU A 159 30.66 -5.51 4.11
CA LEU A 159 30.70 -6.65 3.19
C LEU A 159 31.95 -7.49 3.50
N GLN A 160 31.82 -8.81 3.53
CA GLN A 160 32.85 -9.75 3.98
C GLN A 160 33.39 -10.64 2.86
N SER A 161 32.51 -11.13 1.98
CA SER A 161 32.90 -11.99 0.86
C SER A 161 31.86 -11.96 -0.25
N ILE A 162 32.29 -12.33 -1.45
CA ILE A 162 31.45 -12.44 -2.63
C ILE A 162 31.68 -13.82 -3.25
N VAL A 163 30.60 -14.56 -3.49
CA VAL A 163 30.62 -15.74 -4.37
C VAL A 163 30.03 -15.35 -5.70
N CYS A 164 30.70 -15.68 -6.80
CA CYS A 164 30.15 -15.52 -8.15
C CYS A 164 30.63 -16.66 -9.05
N THR A 165 29.76 -17.64 -9.28
CA THR A 165 30.09 -18.82 -10.09
C THR A 165 29.10 -18.99 -11.23
N PHE A 166 29.59 -19.38 -12.39
CA PHE A 166 28.82 -19.53 -13.62
C PHE A 166 29.20 -20.79 -14.38
N GLY A 167 28.23 -21.60 -14.78
CA GLY A 167 28.51 -22.82 -15.53
C GLY A 167 27.29 -23.69 -15.76
N THR A 168 27.43 -24.66 -16.66
CA THR A 168 26.37 -25.63 -16.97
C THR A 168 26.32 -26.74 -15.92
N GLU A 169 25.25 -27.55 -15.92
CA GLU A 169 25.06 -28.66 -14.99
C GLU A 169 26.20 -29.70 -15.06
N HIS A 170 26.78 -29.91 -16.24
CA HIS A 170 27.73 -31.01 -16.50
C HIS A 170 29.19 -30.56 -16.68
N GLU A 171 29.45 -29.26 -16.77
CA GLU A 171 30.81 -28.73 -16.95
C GLU A 171 31.38 -28.18 -15.63
N GLU A 172 32.69 -27.91 -15.66
CA GLU A 172 33.38 -27.23 -14.57
C GLU A 172 32.86 -25.79 -14.45
N THR A 173 32.45 -25.39 -13.25
CA THR A 173 31.93 -24.04 -13.03
C THR A 173 33.08 -23.04 -13.03
N ALA A 174 32.93 -21.97 -13.82
CA ALA A 174 33.84 -20.84 -13.80
C ALA A 174 33.55 -19.91 -12.62
N VAL A 175 34.59 -19.37 -12.01
CA VAL A 175 34.46 -18.20 -11.11
C VAL A 175 34.51 -16.96 -11.98
N ILE A 176 33.59 -16.02 -11.76
CA ILE A 176 33.62 -14.72 -12.46
C ILE A 176 34.33 -13.72 -11.54
N PRO A 177 35.61 -13.38 -11.80
CA PRO A 177 36.36 -12.50 -10.93
C PRO A 177 35.99 -11.03 -11.22
N PHE A 178 35.51 -10.34 -10.19
CA PHE A 178 35.45 -8.89 -10.14
C PHE A 178 35.84 -8.43 -8.73
N GLU A 179 36.34 -7.21 -8.62
CA GLU A 179 36.79 -6.65 -7.35
C GLU A 179 35.94 -5.43 -6.95
N ILE A 180 35.59 -5.36 -5.67
CA ILE A 180 35.02 -4.16 -5.07
C ILE A 180 35.67 -3.88 -3.71
N ASP A 181 36.33 -2.72 -3.60
CA ASP A 181 36.94 -2.23 -2.35
C ASP A 181 37.85 -3.26 -1.66
N GLY A 182 38.66 -3.99 -2.45
CA GLY A 182 39.57 -5.04 -1.99
C GLY A 182 38.94 -6.43 -1.80
N ILE A 183 37.65 -6.61 -2.08
CA ILE A 183 36.96 -7.90 -2.03
C ILE A 183 36.85 -8.45 -3.45
N VAL A 184 37.54 -9.57 -3.71
CA VAL A 184 37.50 -10.27 -5.00
C VAL A 184 36.45 -11.38 -4.95
N ALA A 185 35.57 -11.43 -5.95
CA ALA A 185 34.60 -12.50 -6.10
C ALA A 185 35.30 -13.85 -6.28
N SER A 186 34.80 -14.87 -5.57
CA SER A 186 35.40 -16.20 -5.51
C SER A 186 34.34 -17.30 -5.54
N ASN A 187 34.73 -18.53 -5.23
CA ASN A 187 33.83 -19.66 -4.96
C ASN A 187 33.85 -20.09 -3.48
N VAL A 188 34.28 -19.20 -2.58
CA VAL A 188 34.40 -19.48 -1.15
C VAL A 188 33.31 -18.76 -0.37
N THR A 189 32.48 -19.52 0.33
CA THR A 189 31.52 -19.03 1.34
C THR A 189 31.89 -19.57 2.72
N TYR A 190 31.03 -19.34 3.70
CA TYR A 190 31.22 -19.69 5.10
C TYR A 190 29.88 -20.08 5.70
N GLY A 191 29.85 -21.03 6.63
CA GLY A 191 28.64 -21.42 7.35
C GLY A 191 28.23 -20.45 8.44
N HIS A 192 27.54 -20.98 9.45
CA HIS A 192 27.14 -20.24 10.63
C HIS A 192 28.35 -19.76 11.43
N ARG A 193 28.30 -18.50 11.89
CA ARG A 193 29.42 -17.83 12.58
C ARG A 193 29.99 -18.62 13.76
N PHE A 194 29.13 -19.32 14.50
CA PHE A 194 29.53 -20.03 15.72
C PHE A 194 29.61 -21.54 15.55
N HIS A 195 28.83 -22.13 14.63
CA HIS A 195 28.76 -23.58 14.49
C HIS A 195 29.69 -24.13 13.41
N ALA A 196 29.91 -23.38 12.34
CA ALA A 196 30.74 -23.79 11.22
C ALA A 196 31.42 -22.56 10.58
N PRO A 197 32.39 -21.93 11.28
CA PRO A 197 33.04 -20.69 10.83
C PRO A 197 34.05 -20.91 9.69
N ASP A 198 34.39 -22.16 9.38
CA ASP A 198 35.39 -22.50 8.38
C ASP A 198 34.91 -22.22 6.96
N ALA A 199 35.89 -21.99 6.07
CA ALA A 199 35.64 -21.71 4.66
C ALA A 199 35.06 -22.94 3.93
N ILE A 200 34.10 -22.70 3.05
CA ILE A 200 33.41 -23.72 2.25
C ILE A 200 33.58 -23.35 0.78
N THR A 201 34.19 -24.24 0.00
CA THR A 201 34.26 -24.09 -1.46
C THR A 201 33.00 -24.64 -2.10
N VAL A 202 32.35 -23.84 -2.94
CA VAL A 202 31.10 -24.20 -3.63
C VAL A 202 31.27 -24.13 -5.14
N LYS A 203 30.42 -24.81 -5.89
CA LYS A 203 30.48 -24.86 -7.36
C LYS A 203 29.23 -24.31 -8.03
N ARG A 204 28.06 -24.59 -7.49
CA ARG A 204 26.74 -24.26 -8.06
C ARG A 204 25.73 -24.12 -6.92
N PHE A 205 24.50 -23.78 -7.25
CA PHE A 205 23.50 -23.49 -6.22
C PHE A 205 23.16 -24.73 -5.37
N GLU A 206 23.11 -25.93 -5.94
CA GLU A 206 22.74 -27.17 -5.23
C GLU A 206 23.75 -27.53 -4.13
N ASP A 207 25.05 -27.52 -4.45
CA ASP A 207 26.09 -27.79 -3.46
C ASP A 207 26.28 -26.62 -2.50
N TYR A 208 26.08 -25.38 -2.95
CA TYR A 208 26.03 -24.22 -2.07
C TYR A 208 24.94 -24.34 -1.01
N ALA A 209 23.69 -24.57 -1.41
CA ALA A 209 22.56 -24.67 -0.49
C ALA A 209 22.71 -25.84 0.48
N SER A 210 23.10 -27.02 -0.02
CA SER A 210 23.30 -28.21 0.83
C SER A 210 24.52 -28.10 1.75
N SER A 211 25.60 -27.42 1.33
CA SER A 211 26.76 -27.18 2.18
C SER A 211 26.48 -26.16 3.27
N LEU A 212 25.72 -25.10 2.96
CA LEU A 212 25.25 -24.13 3.95
C LEU A 212 24.35 -24.79 4.99
N GLU A 213 23.43 -25.67 4.58
CA GLU A 213 22.56 -26.38 5.52
C GLU A 213 23.36 -27.29 6.47
N LYS A 214 24.33 -28.05 5.96
CA LYS A 214 25.28 -28.83 6.78
C LYS A 214 26.12 -27.95 7.72
N ALA A 215 26.32 -26.70 7.34
CA ALA A 215 27.05 -25.69 8.10
C ALA A 215 26.12 -24.77 8.90
N TYR A 216 24.92 -25.25 9.25
CA TYR A 216 23.94 -24.56 10.12
C TYR A 216 23.43 -23.23 9.54
N VAL A 217 23.13 -23.19 8.25
CA VAL A 217 22.48 -22.04 7.61
C VAL A 217 21.31 -22.53 6.78
N VAL A 218 20.09 -22.26 7.25
CA VAL A 218 18.89 -22.43 6.43
C VAL A 218 18.79 -21.22 5.53
N LEU A 219 19.12 -21.35 4.25
CA LEU A 219 19.21 -20.24 3.30
C LEU A 219 17.85 -19.57 3.01
N ASP A 220 16.82 -20.38 2.79
CA ASP A 220 15.48 -19.91 2.41
C ASP A 220 14.74 -19.34 3.62
N ALA A 221 14.36 -18.08 3.54
CA ALA A 221 13.67 -17.36 4.60
C ALA A 221 12.26 -17.90 4.86
N GLU A 222 11.54 -18.33 3.82
CA GLU A 222 10.19 -18.90 3.99
C GLU A 222 10.30 -20.25 4.70
N ARG A 223 11.28 -21.09 4.33
CA ARG A 223 11.58 -22.33 5.05
C ARG A 223 11.96 -22.07 6.51
N ARG A 224 12.74 -21.02 6.80
CA ARG A 224 13.05 -20.64 8.20
C ARG A 224 11.79 -20.28 8.98
N LYS A 225 10.86 -19.53 8.39
CA LYS A 225 9.57 -19.20 9.03
C LYS A 225 8.76 -20.45 9.32
N ASP A 226 8.67 -21.38 8.37
CA ASP A 226 7.95 -22.64 8.55
C ASP A 226 8.51 -23.46 9.71
N ILE A 227 9.84 -23.59 9.79
CA ILE A 227 10.52 -24.29 10.91
C ILE A 227 10.17 -23.61 12.24
N ILE A 228 10.35 -22.28 12.33
CA ILE A 228 10.09 -21.54 13.57
C ILE A 228 8.62 -21.70 14.00
N LEU A 229 7.68 -21.56 13.06
CA LEU A 229 6.25 -21.61 13.36
C LEU A 229 5.82 -23.02 13.79
N HIS A 230 6.31 -24.06 13.10
CA HIS A 230 6.02 -25.44 13.44
C HIS A 230 6.56 -25.78 14.84
N ASP A 231 7.85 -25.53 15.08
CA ASP A 231 8.50 -25.83 16.36
C ASP A 231 7.89 -25.03 17.51
N ALA A 232 7.49 -23.77 17.27
CA ALA A 232 6.81 -22.94 18.27
C ALA A 232 5.40 -23.47 18.61
N ARG A 233 4.64 -23.92 17.60
CA ARG A 233 3.33 -24.57 17.82
C ARG A 233 3.49 -25.86 18.61
N ASP A 234 4.47 -26.68 18.25
CA ASP A 234 4.72 -27.96 18.93
C ASP A 234 5.17 -27.74 20.38
N ALA A 235 6.06 -26.78 20.63
CA ALA A 235 6.48 -26.42 21.98
C ALA A 235 5.30 -25.91 22.83
N ALA A 236 4.43 -25.06 22.27
CA ALA A 236 3.21 -24.59 22.93
C ALA A 236 2.26 -25.75 23.24
N PHE A 237 1.96 -26.58 22.25
CA PHE A 237 1.03 -27.70 22.36
C PHE A 237 1.49 -28.73 23.40
N ALA A 238 2.79 -29.06 23.43
CA ALA A 238 3.36 -29.97 24.42
C ALA A 238 3.21 -29.48 25.88
N ASN A 239 2.92 -28.19 26.07
CA ASN A 239 2.67 -27.59 27.39
C ASN A 239 1.18 -27.25 27.62
N GLY A 240 0.26 -27.73 26.76
CA GLY A 240 -1.18 -27.43 26.87
C GLY A 240 -1.54 -25.99 26.51
N LEU A 241 -0.70 -25.33 25.72
CA LEU A 241 -0.85 -23.92 25.32
C LEU A 241 -1.04 -23.79 23.81
N GLU A 242 -1.51 -22.62 23.40
CA GLU A 242 -1.53 -22.15 22.02
C GLU A 242 -0.54 -21.00 21.83
N LEU A 243 0.11 -20.98 20.67
CA LEU A 243 0.93 -19.86 20.24
C LEU A 243 0.03 -18.68 19.85
N VAL A 244 0.35 -17.48 20.35
CA VAL A 244 -0.24 -16.25 19.82
C VAL A 244 0.54 -15.85 18.57
N GLU A 245 0.02 -16.24 17.41
CA GLU A 245 0.66 -16.02 16.13
C GLU A 245 0.75 -14.53 15.76
N ASP A 246 1.87 -14.17 15.14
CA ASP A 246 2.18 -12.81 14.72
C ASP A 246 3.12 -12.86 13.51
N GLU A 247 2.56 -12.77 12.31
CA GLU A 247 3.31 -12.89 11.05
C GLU A 247 4.42 -11.83 10.94
N GLY A 248 4.17 -10.62 11.43
CA GLY A 248 5.18 -9.55 11.43
C GLY A 248 6.37 -9.86 12.33
N LEU A 249 6.11 -10.46 13.51
CA LEU A 249 7.17 -10.93 14.39
C LEU A 249 7.88 -12.16 13.80
N LEU A 250 7.16 -13.08 13.16
CA LEU A 250 7.73 -14.26 12.51
C LEU A 250 8.69 -13.86 11.39
N GLU A 251 8.30 -12.90 10.54
CA GLU A 251 9.15 -12.31 9.53
C GLU A 251 10.42 -11.70 10.15
N GLU A 252 10.26 -10.90 11.21
CA GLU A 252 11.40 -10.27 11.89
C GLU A 252 12.36 -11.31 12.48
N VAL A 253 11.85 -12.28 13.24
CA VAL A 253 12.64 -13.32 13.92
C VAL A 253 13.35 -14.24 12.93
N SER A 254 12.68 -14.62 11.83
CA SER A 254 13.33 -15.40 10.76
C SER A 254 14.49 -14.65 10.08
N GLY A 255 14.47 -13.32 10.15
CA GLY A 255 15.55 -12.43 9.71
C GLY A 255 16.59 -12.12 10.79
N LEU A 256 16.47 -12.67 12.01
CA LEU A 256 17.48 -12.56 13.07
C LEU A 256 18.36 -13.80 13.18
N VAL A 257 17.94 -14.92 12.58
CA VAL A 257 18.61 -16.21 12.72
C VAL A 257 18.92 -16.85 11.36
N GLU A 258 20.08 -17.50 11.26
CA GLU A 258 20.45 -18.40 10.16
C GLU A 258 20.09 -19.86 10.49
N TRP A 259 20.11 -20.23 11.79
CA TRP A 259 19.74 -21.54 12.30
C TRP A 259 18.77 -21.40 13.48
N PRO A 260 17.45 -21.53 13.25
CA PRO A 260 16.47 -21.33 14.31
C PRO A 260 16.52 -22.46 15.33
N GLN A 261 16.63 -22.12 16.62
CA GLN A 261 16.36 -23.01 17.74
C GLN A 261 15.24 -22.41 18.60
N VAL A 262 14.07 -23.04 18.57
CA VAL A 262 12.91 -22.62 19.37
C VAL A 262 13.05 -23.09 20.82
N LEU A 263 12.91 -22.18 21.77
CA LEU A 263 13.00 -22.44 23.21
C LEU A 263 11.81 -21.80 23.93
N MET A 264 11.36 -22.42 25.01
CA MET A 264 10.27 -21.90 25.83
C MET A 264 10.79 -21.39 27.18
N GLY A 265 10.50 -20.13 27.47
CA GLY A 265 10.75 -19.49 28.75
C GLY A 265 9.47 -19.29 29.57
N SER A 266 9.66 -18.82 30.80
CA SER A 266 8.56 -18.43 31.70
C SER A 266 8.91 -17.18 32.50
N PHE A 267 7.86 -16.49 32.96
CA PHE A 267 7.94 -15.41 33.94
C PHE A 267 6.94 -15.67 35.08
N GLU A 268 6.99 -14.87 36.14
CA GLU A 268 6.11 -14.99 37.30
C GLU A 268 4.63 -14.70 36.93
N GLU A 269 3.70 -15.51 37.44
CA GLU A 269 2.26 -15.36 37.14
C GLU A 269 1.68 -14.02 37.59
N ASP A 270 2.27 -13.37 38.62
CA ASP A 270 1.86 -12.05 39.10
C ASP A 270 1.83 -10.99 37.99
N TYR A 271 2.66 -11.14 36.94
CA TYR A 271 2.67 -10.23 35.81
C TYR A 271 1.44 -10.35 34.90
N LEU A 272 0.67 -11.44 35.00
CA LEU A 272 -0.60 -11.60 34.29
C LEU A 272 -1.70 -10.66 34.80
N SER A 273 -1.46 -9.94 35.90
CA SER A 273 -2.32 -8.83 36.36
C SER A 273 -2.22 -7.57 35.48
N ILE A 274 -1.21 -7.49 34.61
CA ILE A 274 -1.06 -6.43 33.62
C ILE A 274 -1.95 -6.76 32.41
N PRO A 275 -2.55 -5.75 31.73
CA PRO A 275 -3.21 -5.97 30.45
C PRO A 275 -2.35 -6.76 29.44
N SER A 276 -2.96 -7.76 28.81
CA SER A 276 -2.33 -8.63 27.82
C SER A 276 -1.63 -7.87 26.69
N GLU A 277 -2.18 -6.71 26.29
CA GLU A 277 -1.63 -5.85 25.25
C GLU A 277 -0.25 -5.29 25.64
N ILE A 278 -0.06 -4.91 26.91
CA ILE A 278 1.23 -4.45 27.43
C ILE A 278 2.22 -5.61 27.49
N ILE A 279 1.80 -6.77 28.02
CA ILE A 279 2.67 -7.96 28.14
C ILE A 279 3.17 -8.37 26.75
N ARG A 280 2.25 -8.52 25.79
CA ARG A 280 2.57 -8.89 24.41
C ARG A 280 3.52 -7.89 23.78
N LEU A 281 3.24 -6.60 23.89
CA LEU A 281 4.08 -5.56 23.28
C LEU A 281 5.46 -5.49 23.92
N THR A 282 5.56 -5.63 25.24
CA THR A 282 6.83 -5.65 25.97
C THR A 282 7.69 -6.83 25.52
N ILE A 283 7.12 -8.04 25.51
CA ILE A 283 7.85 -9.26 25.13
C ILE A 283 8.23 -9.23 23.63
N LYS A 284 7.32 -8.76 22.77
CA LYS A 284 7.55 -8.62 21.32
C LYS A 284 8.63 -7.58 21.01
N THR A 285 8.50 -6.35 21.51
CA THR A 285 9.36 -5.23 21.12
C THR A 285 10.75 -5.35 21.72
N ASN A 286 10.86 -5.74 23.00
CA ASN A 286 12.13 -5.77 23.70
C ASN A 286 12.92 -7.07 23.49
N GLN A 287 12.25 -8.22 23.31
CA GLN A 287 12.91 -9.53 23.25
C GLN A 287 12.60 -10.35 22.00
N LYS A 288 11.74 -9.86 21.09
CA LYS A 288 11.40 -10.56 19.83
C LYS A 288 10.87 -11.97 20.08
N CYS A 289 10.12 -12.12 21.16
CA CYS A 289 9.55 -13.38 21.61
C CYS A 289 8.05 -13.42 21.36
N PHE A 290 7.51 -14.61 21.13
CA PHE A 290 6.08 -14.85 21.02
C PHE A 290 5.49 -15.11 22.40
N VAL A 291 4.26 -14.68 22.61
CA VAL A 291 3.49 -15.02 23.81
C VAL A 291 2.60 -16.21 23.53
N THR A 292 2.17 -16.88 24.59
CA THR A 292 1.27 -18.04 24.50
C THR A 292 0.01 -17.79 25.33
N ARG A 293 -1.01 -18.59 25.11
CA ARG A 293 -2.27 -18.57 25.87
C ARG A 293 -2.75 -19.99 26.17
N PRO A 294 -3.56 -20.21 27.22
CA PRO A 294 -4.25 -21.48 27.41
C PRO A 294 -5.13 -21.83 26.21
N GLN A 295 -5.31 -23.12 25.93
CA GLN A 295 -6.26 -23.59 24.93
C GLN A 295 -7.67 -23.08 25.24
N ALA A 296 -8.34 -22.50 24.23
CA ALA A 296 -9.66 -21.85 24.37
C ALA A 296 -9.75 -20.65 25.35
N GLY A 297 -8.63 -20.11 25.82
CA GLY A 297 -8.58 -18.93 26.69
C GLY A 297 -8.30 -17.62 25.93
N GLU A 298 -8.85 -16.50 26.40
CA GLU A 298 -8.54 -15.17 25.86
C GLU A 298 -7.33 -14.51 26.56
N THR A 299 -6.96 -14.99 27.74
CA THR A 299 -5.85 -14.44 28.54
C THR A 299 -4.51 -15.08 28.17
N LEU A 300 -3.42 -14.32 28.30
CA LEU A 300 -2.08 -14.86 28.09
C LEU A 300 -1.69 -15.82 29.21
N SER A 301 -0.78 -16.74 28.89
CA SER A 301 -0.09 -17.57 29.89
C SER A 301 1.21 -16.87 30.33
N ASN A 302 1.84 -17.38 31.39
CA ASN A 302 3.15 -16.91 31.84
C ASN A 302 4.33 -17.52 31.05
N ARG A 303 4.07 -18.12 29.89
CA ARG A 303 5.07 -18.71 28.99
C ARG A 303 5.25 -17.88 27.74
N PHE A 304 6.49 -17.82 27.27
CA PHE A 304 6.86 -17.18 26.02
C PHE A 304 7.82 -18.06 25.23
N ILE A 305 7.83 -17.86 23.92
CA ILE A 305 8.69 -18.60 22.99
C ILE A 305 9.73 -17.64 22.41
N LEU A 306 10.98 -18.04 22.50
CA LEU A 306 12.12 -17.32 21.94
C LEU A 306 12.82 -18.19 20.89
N VAL A 307 13.48 -17.54 19.94
CA VAL A 307 14.23 -18.24 18.88
C VAL A 307 15.69 -17.84 18.98
N ALA A 308 16.54 -18.79 19.34
CA ALA A 308 17.97 -18.62 19.38
C ALA A 308 18.58 -18.91 18.00
N ASN A 309 19.69 -18.24 17.68
CA ASN A 309 20.49 -18.52 16.49
C ASN A 309 21.63 -19.53 16.77
N ILE A 310 21.70 -20.06 17.99
CA ILE A 310 22.78 -20.94 18.42
C ILE A 310 22.17 -22.16 19.07
N GLN A 311 22.52 -23.34 18.58
CA GLN A 311 22.25 -24.60 19.25
C GLN A 311 23.12 -24.74 20.49
N ALA A 312 22.52 -24.45 21.66
CA ALA A 312 23.24 -24.50 22.93
C ALA A 312 23.52 -25.94 23.40
N THR A 313 24.71 -26.16 23.97
CA THR A 313 25.15 -27.49 24.45
C THR A 313 24.43 -27.97 25.71
N ASP A 314 23.82 -27.07 26.47
CA ASP A 314 23.07 -27.34 27.70
C ASP A 314 21.56 -27.56 27.46
N GLY A 315 21.15 -27.66 26.19
CA GLY A 315 19.74 -27.73 25.79
C GLY A 315 19.01 -26.38 25.84
N GLY A 316 19.73 -25.27 25.92
CA GLY A 316 19.17 -23.91 25.92
C GLY A 316 18.86 -23.34 27.30
N LYS A 317 19.28 -23.99 28.38
CA LYS A 317 18.94 -23.57 29.76
C LYS A 317 19.44 -22.17 30.09
N GLU A 318 20.71 -21.88 29.80
CA GLU A 318 21.29 -20.54 30.03
C GLU A 318 20.63 -19.47 29.15
N ILE A 319 20.29 -19.82 27.90
CA ILE A 319 19.58 -18.91 26.99
C ILE A 319 18.19 -18.58 27.55
N ILE A 320 17.44 -19.59 27.99
CA ILE A 320 16.12 -19.42 28.60
C ILE A 320 16.22 -18.57 29.87
N HIS A 321 17.19 -18.87 30.74
CA HIS A 321 17.41 -18.12 31.98
C HIS A 321 17.73 -16.64 31.71
N GLY A 322 18.67 -16.38 30.79
CA GLY A 322 19.10 -15.03 30.42
C GLY A 322 17.94 -14.21 29.84
N ASN A 323 17.20 -14.76 28.88
CA ASN A 323 16.03 -14.09 28.29
C ASN A 323 14.92 -13.88 29.32
N GLY A 324 14.64 -14.88 30.17
CA GLY A 324 13.66 -14.77 31.26
C GLY A 324 13.99 -13.63 32.23
N LYS A 325 15.27 -13.42 32.57
CA LYS A 325 15.70 -12.29 33.40
C LYS A 325 15.40 -10.94 32.74
N VAL A 326 15.62 -10.81 31.44
CA VAL A 326 15.35 -9.56 30.71
C VAL A 326 13.85 -9.31 30.57
N VAL A 327 13.06 -10.35 30.22
CA VAL A 327 11.60 -10.28 30.18
C VAL A 327 11.05 -9.84 31.54
N ARG A 328 11.49 -10.46 32.64
CA ARG A 328 11.07 -10.11 34.00
C ARG A 328 11.34 -8.63 34.33
N ALA A 329 12.55 -8.14 34.04
CA ALA A 329 12.89 -6.75 34.31
C ALA A 329 11.95 -5.79 33.57
N ARG A 330 11.66 -6.07 32.29
CA ARG A 330 10.75 -5.24 31.48
C ARG A 330 9.29 -5.32 31.92
N LEU A 331 8.81 -6.50 32.31
CA LEU A 331 7.47 -6.66 32.86
C LEU A 331 7.32 -5.99 34.24
N SER A 332 8.40 -5.92 35.02
CA SER A 332 8.42 -5.15 36.28
C SER A 332 8.21 -3.66 36.05
N ASP A 333 8.89 -3.08 35.07
CA ASP A 333 8.70 -1.67 34.69
C ASP A 333 7.27 -1.44 34.19
N ALA A 334 6.78 -2.31 33.31
CA ALA A 334 5.41 -2.27 32.80
C ALA A 334 4.35 -2.35 33.91
N LEU A 335 4.54 -3.23 34.90
CA LEU A 335 3.67 -3.34 36.07
C LEU A 335 3.66 -2.06 36.89
N HIS A 336 4.83 -1.43 37.06
CA HIS A 336 4.95 -0.17 37.77
C HIS A 336 4.17 0.94 37.05
N PHE A 337 4.29 1.06 35.73
CA PHE A 337 3.52 2.03 34.94
C PHE A 337 2.01 1.79 35.07
N TRP A 338 1.57 0.55 34.86
CA TRP A 338 0.16 0.15 34.99
C TRP A 338 -0.43 0.50 36.36
N LYS A 339 0.30 0.25 37.45
CA LYS A 339 -0.15 0.57 38.81
C LYS A 339 -0.15 2.08 39.07
N ARG A 340 0.88 2.80 38.63
CA ARG A 340 1.00 4.25 38.86
C ARG A 340 -0.07 5.03 38.10
N ASP A 341 -0.45 4.60 36.91
CA ASP A 341 -1.49 5.25 36.12
C ASP A 341 -2.89 5.16 36.72
N GLN A 342 -3.13 4.15 37.57
CA GLN A 342 -4.37 3.98 38.32
C GLN A 342 -4.44 4.86 39.58
N GLY A 343 -3.34 5.51 39.95
CA GLY A 343 -3.27 6.42 41.09
C GLY A 343 -3.42 7.89 40.70
N ASP A 344 -3.68 8.70 41.70
CA ASP A 344 -3.79 10.14 41.56
C ASP A 344 -2.47 10.80 41.14
N LEU A 345 -2.56 11.85 40.32
CA LEU A 345 -1.43 12.73 40.04
C LEU A 345 -1.07 13.56 41.27
N PRO A 346 0.22 13.90 41.45
CA PRO A 346 0.58 14.98 42.37
C PRO A 346 -0.01 16.31 41.87
N ASP A 347 -0.16 17.26 42.79
CA ASP A 347 -0.48 18.67 42.52
C ASP A 347 -1.84 18.91 41.83
N LEU A 348 -2.89 18.18 42.24
CA LEU A 348 -4.24 18.29 41.65
C LEU A 348 -4.82 19.71 41.65
N GLU A 349 -4.44 20.54 42.62
CA GLU A 349 -4.85 21.96 42.71
C GLU A 349 -4.46 22.76 41.46
N THR A 350 -3.33 22.41 40.82
CA THR A 350 -2.86 23.06 39.59
C THR A 350 -3.73 22.73 38.37
N LEU A 351 -4.59 21.70 38.48
CA LEU A 351 -5.40 21.18 37.39
C LEU A 351 -6.85 21.68 37.42
N GLU A 352 -7.27 22.41 38.47
CA GLU A 352 -8.66 22.84 38.68
C GLU A 352 -9.23 23.67 37.51
N ALA A 353 -8.42 24.57 36.95
CA ALA A 353 -8.83 25.41 35.83
C ALA A 353 -9.16 24.56 34.59
N SER A 354 -8.32 23.57 34.29
CA SER A 354 -8.53 22.63 33.18
C SER A 354 -9.71 21.69 33.46
N ALA A 355 -9.82 21.22 34.70
CA ALA A 355 -10.93 20.37 35.12
C ALA A 355 -12.28 21.07 34.93
N LYS A 356 -12.38 22.35 35.32
CA LYS A 356 -13.57 23.17 35.11
C LYS A 356 -13.86 23.40 33.62
N LYS A 357 -12.83 23.62 32.80
CA LYS A 357 -12.97 23.81 31.34
C LYS A 357 -13.60 22.61 30.65
N PHE A 358 -13.24 21.40 31.05
CA PHE A 358 -13.70 20.15 30.42
C PHE A 358 -14.77 19.39 31.19
N GLY A 359 -15.16 19.83 32.39
CA GLY A 359 -16.13 19.13 33.22
C GLY A 359 -15.59 17.81 33.78
N LEU A 360 -14.31 17.81 34.19
CA LEU A 360 -13.59 16.63 34.65
C LEU A 360 -13.77 16.39 36.15
N ASP A 361 -13.84 15.12 36.54
CA ASP A 361 -13.85 14.70 37.95
C ASP A 361 -12.43 14.37 38.40
N LEU A 362 -11.78 15.26 39.16
CA LEU A 362 -10.42 15.06 39.64
C LEU A 362 -10.27 13.91 40.65
N LYS A 363 -11.34 13.21 41.04
CA LYS A 363 -11.24 11.94 41.79
C LYS A 363 -10.92 10.75 40.88
N LYS A 364 -11.00 10.94 39.56
CA LYS A 364 -10.74 9.91 38.56
C LYS A 364 -9.34 10.13 37.94
N PRO A 365 -8.43 9.15 38.03
CA PRO A 365 -7.08 9.29 37.49
C PRO A 365 -7.04 9.65 36.00
N LEU A 366 -7.98 9.15 35.18
CA LEU A 366 -7.99 9.42 33.73
C LEU A 366 -8.40 10.88 33.44
N ASP A 367 -9.38 11.40 34.18
CA ASP A 367 -9.75 12.81 34.15
C ASP A 367 -8.59 13.73 34.52
N GLN A 368 -7.83 13.36 35.57
CA GLN A 368 -6.62 14.09 35.93
C GLN A 368 -5.58 14.08 34.80
N ARG A 369 -5.45 12.97 34.06
CA ARG A 369 -4.54 12.89 32.89
C ARG A 369 -4.97 13.85 31.78
N MET A 370 -6.28 13.96 31.51
CA MET A 370 -6.80 14.97 30.56
C MET A 370 -6.55 16.39 31.06
N ALA A 371 -6.81 16.67 32.34
CA ALA A 371 -6.56 18.00 32.90
C ALA A 371 -5.07 18.38 32.82
N LYS A 372 -4.16 17.44 33.08
CA LYS A 372 -2.71 17.64 32.94
C LYS A 372 -2.27 17.81 31.48
N LEU A 373 -2.88 17.11 30.53
CA LEU A 373 -2.61 17.26 29.09
C LEU A 373 -2.82 18.71 28.64
N ASP A 374 -3.95 19.30 29.03
CA ASP A 374 -4.31 20.68 28.71
C ASP A 374 -3.50 21.69 29.52
N ALA A 375 -3.34 21.49 30.84
CA ALA A 375 -2.56 22.39 31.70
C ALA A 375 -1.09 22.53 31.24
N LEU A 376 -0.49 21.45 30.73
CA LEU A 376 0.88 21.46 30.19
C LEU A 376 0.98 22.02 28.76
N ASN A 377 -0.14 22.38 28.12
CA ASN A 377 -0.18 22.83 26.72
C ASN A 377 0.58 21.87 25.78
N VAL A 378 0.39 20.55 25.95
CA VAL A 378 1.08 19.54 25.15
C VAL A 378 0.86 19.84 23.67
N THR A 379 1.93 20.12 22.94
CA THR A 379 1.85 20.56 21.54
C THR A 379 1.25 19.46 20.67
N PHE A 380 0.19 19.79 19.93
CA PHE A 380 -0.30 18.94 18.85
C PHE A 380 0.46 19.25 17.55
N HIS A 381 0.52 20.53 17.19
CA HIS A 381 1.27 21.00 16.03
C HIS A 381 1.59 22.49 16.21
N ALA A 382 2.77 22.94 15.78
CA ALA A 382 3.23 24.32 15.99
C ALA A 382 2.25 25.39 15.46
N LYS A 383 1.53 25.09 14.37
CA LYS A 383 0.53 25.99 13.76
C LYS A 383 -0.93 25.70 14.17
N LEU A 384 -1.22 24.57 14.82
CA LEU A 384 -2.58 24.16 15.20
C LEU A 384 -2.82 24.14 16.71
N GLY A 385 -1.80 24.48 17.49
CA GLY A 385 -1.88 24.64 18.94
C GLY A 385 -1.64 23.35 19.72
N SER A 386 -2.23 23.28 20.90
CA SER A 386 -2.09 22.18 21.86
C SER A 386 -3.13 21.07 21.66
N GLN A 387 -2.90 19.92 22.30
CA GLN A 387 -3.86 18.82 22.34
C GLN A 387 -5.15 19.21 23.07
N GLY A 388 -5.08 20.06 24.11
CA GLY A 388 -6.27 20.57 24.80
C GLY A 388 -7.15 21.42 23.88
N GLU A 389 -6.52 22.30 23.08
CA GLU A 389 -7.22 23.09 22.05
C GLU A 389 -7.81 22.20 20.96
N ARG A 390 -7.08 21.16 20.53
CA ARG A 390 -7.59 20.16 19.60
C ARG A 390 -8.82 19.44 20.13
N VAL A 391 -8.80 18.95 21.38
CA VAL A 391 -9.95 18.29 22.02
C VAL A 391 -11.15 19.22 22.06
N ALA A 392 -10.96 20.52 22.32
CA ALA A 392 -12.06 21.50 22.29
C ALA A 392 -12.67 21.69 20.89
N ARG A 393 -11.85 21.70 19.82
CA ARG A 393 -12.36 21.74 18.44
C ARG A 393 -13.12 20.48 18.06
N ILE A 394 -12.57 19.31 18.41
CA ILE A 394 -13.22 18.01 18.19
C ILE A 394 -14.56 17.97 18.94
N ARG A 395 -14.63 18.49 20.17
CA ARG A 395 -15.85 18.52 20.99
C ARG A 395 -16.97 19.29 20.29
N THR A 396 -16.65 20.46 19.75
CA THR A 396 -17.59 21.28 18.98
C THR A 396 -18.09 20.55 17.73
N LEU A 397 -17.17 19.99 16.94
CA LEU A 397 -17.53 19.26 15.71
C LEU A 397 -18.34 17.99 16.01
N ALA A 398 -17.98 17.25 17.04
CA ALA A 398 -18.65 16.03 17.44
C ALA A 398 -20.10 16.28 17.90
N ALA A 399 -20.39 17.43 18.51
CA ALA A 399 -21.74 17.80 18.89
C ALA A 399 -22.68 17.97 17.68
N ASP A 400 -22.18 18.47 16.55
CA ASP A 400 -22.93 18.55 15.31
C ASP A 400 -23.06 17.19 14.62
N LEU A 401 -21.97 16.41 14.59
CA LEU A 401 -21.97 15.07 14.02
C LEU A 401 -22.84 14.07 14.82
N ALA A 402 -23.03 14.28 16.13
CA ALA A 402 -23.91 13.47 16.96
C ALA A 402 -25.37 13.49 16.45
N LYS A 403 -25.82 14.63 15.92
CA LYS A 403 -27.16 14.78 15.32
C LYS A 403 -27.30 13.96 14.04
N ILE A 404 -26.23 13.84 13.26
CA ILE A 404 -26.20 13.10 11.99
C ILE A 404 -26.12 11.59 12.22
N THR A 405 -25.29 11.18 13.18
CA THR A 405 -25.07 9.77 13.53
C THR A 405 -26.16 9.21 14.46
N GLY A 406 -26.93 10.09 15.11
CA GLY A 406 -27.93 9.73 16.11
C GLY A 406 -27.30 9.15 17.38
N ALA A 407 -26.10 9.63 17.74
CA ALA A 407 -25.41 9.26 18.97
C ALA A 407 -25.90 10.12 20.16
N ASP A 408 -25.82 9.59 21.38
CA ASP A 408 -26.12 10.35 22.59
C ASP A 408 -25.08 11.47 22.77
N ALA A 409 -25.53 12.73 22.75
CA ALA A 409 -24.66 13.89 22.80
C ALA A 409 -23.84 13.97 24.10
N ALA A 410 -24.37 13.53 25.24
CA ALA A 410 -23.66 13.54 26.51
C ALA A 410 -22.56 12.46 26.54
N LEU A 411 -22.83 11.29 25.96
CA LEU A 411 -21.81 10.25 25.82
C LEU A 411 -20.71 10.64 24.83
N VAL A 412 -21.07 11.29 23.72
CA VAL A 412 -20.11 11.85 22.75
C VAL A 412 -19.23 12.89 23.41
N ASP A 413 -19.82 13.82 24.16
CA ASP A 413 -19.09 14.85 24.88
C ASP A 413 -18.05 14.25 25.84
N ARG A 414 -18.48 13.30 26.67
CA ARG A 414 -17.62 12.60 27.63
C ARG A 414 -16.50 11.81 26.93
N ALA A 415 -16.81 11.13 25.82
CA ALA A 415 -15.84 10.37 25.04
C ALA A 415 -14.77 11.27 24.41
N VAL A 416 -15.16 12.40 23.80
CA VAL A 416 -14.21 13.35 23.22
C VAL A 416 -13.24 13.88 24.26
N VAL A 417 -13.76 14.28 25.42
CA VAL A 417 -12.94 14.84 26.51
C VAL A 417 -11.88 13.84 26.97
N LEU A 418 -12.21 12.55 27.05
CA LEU A 418 -11.28 11.52 27.50
C LEU A 418 -10.44 10.89 26.39
N ALA A 419 -10.77 11.10 25.11
CA ALA A 419 -10.18 10.38 23.97
C ALA A 419 -8.65 10.48 23.89
N LYS A 420 -8.07 11.60 24.36
CA LYS A 420 -6.62 11.85 24.35
C LYS A 420 -5.99 11.84 25.74
N ALA A 421 -6.74 11.50 26.78
CA ALA A 421 -6.29 11.56 28.16
C ALA A 421 -5.11 10.61 28.42
N ASP A 422 -5.13 9.44 27.76
CA ASP A 422 -4.11 8.42 27.95
C ASP A 422 -2.73 8.79 27.42
N LEU A 423 -2.61 9.81 26.56
CA LEU A 423 -1.32 10.37 26.13
C LEU A 423 -0.47 10.90 27.30
N ARG A 424 -1.07 11.11 28.48
CA ARG A 424 -0.37 11.50 29.71
C ARG A 424 -0.18 10.36 30.71
N THR A 425 -0.49 9.12 30.32
CA THR A 425 -0.21 7.93 31.10
C THR A 425 1.23 7.46 30.84
N ASP A 426 1.83 6.86 31.85
CA ASP A 426 3.19 6.36 31.73
C ASP A 426 3.26 5.08 30.90
N ALA A 427 2.19 4.27 30.90
CA ALA A 427 2.05 3.15 29.99
C ALA A 427 2.14 3.59 28.51
N VAL A 428 1.44 4.67 28.11
CA VAL A 428 1.52 5.20 26.74
C VAL A 428 2.82 5.96 26.50
N GLY A 429 3.41 6.56 27.54
CA GLY A 429 4.75 7.16 27.46
C GLY A 429 5.84 6.15 27.07
N GLU A 430 5.79 4.95 27.65
CA GLU A 430 6.69 3.84 27.30
C GLU A 430 6.26 3.13 26.00
N PHE A 431 4.95 2.97 25.80
CA PHE A 431 4.36 2.24 24.68
C PHE A 431 3.34 3.09 23.89
N PRO A 432 3.81 4.00 23.02
CA PRO A 432 2.92 4.87 22.23
C PRO A 432 1.93 4.11 21.33
N GLU A 433 2.24 2.85 20.99
CA GLU A 433 1.37 1.96 20.22
C GLU A 433 0.09 1.58 20.96
N LEU A 434 0.03 1.74 22.29
CA LEU A 434 -1.13 1.40 23.12
C LEU A 434 -2.08 2.58 23.38
N GLN A 435 -1.85 3.73 22.74
CA GLN A 435 -2.79 4.85 22.79
C GLN A 435 -4.20 4.43 22.33
N GLY A 436 -5.24 5.00 22.93
CA GLY A 436 -6.63 4.59 22.82
C GLY A 436 -6.95 3.30 23.61
N VAL A 437 -6.14 2.25 23.46
CA VAL A 437 -6.35 0.97 24.16
C VAL A 437 -6.21 1.14 25.68
N MET A 438 -5.15 1.83 26.11
CA MET A 438 -4.95 2.15 27.52
C MET A 438 -6.04 3.07 28.04
N GLY A 439 -6.42 4.10 27.27
CA GLY A 439 -7.53 4.98 27.61
C GLY A 439 -8.83 4.21 27.88
N ARG A 440 -9.20 3.27 27.00
CA ARG A 440 -10.37 2.40 27.21
C ARG A 440 -10.26 1.55 28.47
N LYS A 441 -9.11 0.92 28.71
CA LYS A 441 -8.88 0.08 29.89
C LYS A 441 -9.02 0.89 31.18
N TYR A 442 -8.38 2.05 31.26
CA TYR A 442 -8.48 2.94 32.42
C TYR A 442 -9.90 3.49 32.61
N ALA A 443 -10.58 3.90 31.53
CA ALA A 443 -11.97 4.34 31.59
C ALA A 443 -12.89 3.24 32.12
N SER A 444 -12.70 1.99 31.68
CA SER A 444 -13.47 0.84 32.13
C SER A 444 -13.25 0.55 33.62
N LEU A 445 -11.99 0.60 34.09
CA LEU A 445 -11.65 0.44 35.51
C LEU A 445 -12.26 1.54 36.40
N GLN A 446 -12.44 2.75 35.86
CA GLN A 446 -13.02 3.90 36.55
C GLN A 446 -14.55 3.99 36.39
N GLY A 447 -15.18 2.92 35.88
CA GLY A 447 -16.64 2.79 35.77
C GLY A 447 -17.28 3.73 34.75
N GLU A 448 -16.54 4.16 33.72
CA GLU A 448 -17.12 4.91 32.61
C GLU A 448 -18.11 4.06 31.81
N ASN A 449 -19.02 4.71 31.10
CA ASN A 449 -19.98 4.04 30.21
C ASN A 449 -19.25 3.24 29.12
N ALA A 450 -19.75 2.06 28.77
CA ALA A 450 -19.13 1.17 27.79
C ALA A 450 -18.96 1.81 26.39
N SER A 451 -19.90 2.64 25.95
CA SER A 451 -19.79 3.38 24.67
C SER A 451 -18.71 4.45 24.74
N VAL A 452 -18.54 5.12 25.88
CA VAL A 452 -17.45 6.10 26.12
C VAL A 452 -16.10 5.39 26.08
N ALA A 453 -15.95 4.31 26.84
CA ALA A 453 -14.71 3.53 26.87
C ALA A 453 -14.36 2.98 25.47
N THR A 454 -15.35 2.47 24.73
CA THR A 454 -15.16 2.00 23.34
C THR A 454 -14.74 3.14 22.42
N ALA A 455 -15.39 4.30 22.50
CA ALA A 455 -15.04 5.46 21.69
C ALA A 455 -13.62 6.01 21.96
N ILE A 456 -13.12 5.92 23.20
CA ILE A 456 -11.74 6.30 23.53
C ILE A 456 -10.72 5.45 22.76
N GLU A 457 -10.97 4.16 22.54
CA GLU A 457 -10.11 3.34 21.67
C GLU A 457 -10.41 3.60 20.19
N ASP A 458 -11.69 3.55 19.83
CA ASP A 458 -12.15 3.44 18.46
C ASP A 458 -12.10 4.75 17.68
N HIS A 459 -11.93 5.91 18.32
CA HIS A 459 -11.79 7.17 17.59
C HIS A 459 -10.56 7.19 16.66
N TYR A 460 -9.54 6.36 16.95
CA TYR A 460 -8.41 6.16 16.04
C TYR A 460 -8.80 5.33 14.81
N LYS A 461 -9.85 4.52 14.89
CA LYS A 461 -10.24 3.55 13.86
C LYS A 461 -11.08 4.17 12.73
N PRO A 462 -11.00 3.64 11.50
CA PRO A 462 -9.96 2.73 11.02
C PRO A 462 -8.63 3.47 10.78
N GLN A 463 -7.50 2.78 10.99
CA GLN A 463 -6.14 3.28 10.73
C GLN A 463 -5.60 2.94 9.34
N GLY A 464 -6.27 2.06 8.59
CA GLY A 464 -5.85 1.62 7.27
C GLY A 464 -6.93 0.81 6.54
N PRO A 465 -6.63 0.25 5.35
CA PRO A 465 -7.61 -0.47 4.52
C PRO A 465 -8.19 -1.72 5.18
N SER A 466 -7.39 -2.44 5.96
CA SER A 466 -7.79 -3.72 6.59
C SER A 466 -8.22 -3.59 8.05
N ASP A 467 -8.21 -2.39 8.61
CA ASP A 467 -8.61 -2.18 10.01
C ASP A 467 -10.14 -2.18 10.15
N ARG A 468 -10.65 -2.49 11.34
CA ARG A 468 -12.09 -2.47 11.59
C ARG A 468 -12.65 -1.05 11.62
N VAL A 469 -13.90 -0.88 11.19
CA VAL A 469 -14.64 0.39 11.32
C VAL A 469 -15.43 0.37 12.63
N PRO A 470 -15.46 1.47 13.40
CA PRO A 470 -16.23 1.55 14.65
C PRO A 470 -17.71 1.18 14.44
N GLU A 471 -18.31 0.43 15.35
CA GLU A 471 -19.74 0.04 15.29
C GLU A 471 -20.62 0.88 16.22
N ASP A 472 -20.11 1.19 17.41
CA ASP A 472 -20.83 2.03 18.37
C ASP A 472 -21.00 3.46 17.81
N LYS A 473 -22.21 4.01 17.95
CA LYS A 473 -22.52 5.33 17.40
C LYS A 473 -21.66 6.44 18.00
N VAL A 474 -21.39 6.40 19.29
CA VAL A 474 -20.51 7.37 19.97
C VAL A 474 -19.11 7.27 19.37
N ALA A 475 -18.59 6.05 19.22
CA ALA A 475 -17.29 5.82 18.60
C ALA A 475 -17.22 6.33 17.14
N ILE A 476 -18.25 6.08 16.33
CA ILE A 476 -18.37 6.59 14.96
C ILE A 476 -18.30 8.13 14.95
N THR A 477 -19.07 8.80 15.81
CA THR A 477 -19.10 10.26 15.91
C THR A 477 -17.73 10.83 16.25
N VAL A 478 -17.07 10.29 17.28
CA VAL A 478 -15.75 10.79 17.73
C VAL A 478 -14.67 10.49 16.69
N ALA A 479 -14.70 9.32 16.04
CA ALA A 479 -13.77 8.96 14.97
C ALA A 479 -13.89 9.91 13.76
N LEU A 480 -15.11 10.25 13.35
CA LEU A 480 -15.34 11.24 12.29
C LEU A 480 -14.82 12.61 12.70
N ALA A 481 -15.17 13.08 13.92
CA ALA A 481 -14.76 14.39 14.41
C ALA A 481 -13.23 14.53 14.50
N ASP A 482 -12.52 13.53 15.04
CA ASP A 482 -11.05 13.56 15.17
C ASP A 482 -10.34 13.59 13.80
N LYS A 483 -10.81 12.78 12.84
CA LYS A 483 -10.24 12.73 11.49
C LYS A 483 -10.54 14.00 10.70
N LEU A 484 -11.76 14.53 10.80
CA LEU A 484 -12.15 15.76 10.12
C LEU A 484 -11.44 16.99 10.70
N ASP A 485 -11.31 17.11 12.03
CA ASP A 485 -10.50 18.20 12.65
C ASP A 485 -9.06 18.16 12.14
N THR A 486 -8.46 16.97 12.08
CA THR A 486 -7.11 16.80 11.55
C THR A 486 -7.03 17.25 10.10
N LEU A 487 -7.90 16.75 9.22
CA LEU A 487 -7.88 17.08 7.79
C LEU A 487 -8.10 18.57 7.55
N VAL A 488 -9.12 19.17 8.19
CA VAL A 488 -9.40 20.61 8.09
C VAL A 488 -8.24 21.44 8.61
N GLY A 489 -7.66 21.06 9.77
CA GLY A 489 -6.52 21.75 10.34
C GLY A 489 -5.30 21.75 9.42
N PHE A 490 -4.92 20.58 8.87
CA PHE A 490 -3.77 20.46 7.97
C PHE A 490 -3.99 21.16 6.62
N TRP A 491 -5.23 21.22 6.12
CA TRP A 491 -5.57 22.03 4.95
C TRP A 491 -5.43 23.53 5.24
N ALA A 492 -5.89 23.99 6.41
CA ALA A 492 -5.83 25.40 6.79
C ALA A 492 -4.39 25.95 6.93
N ILE A 493 -3.40 25.09 7.20
CA ILE A 493 -1.99 25.47 7.33
C ILE A 493 -1.12 25.11 6.12
N ASP A 494 -1.75 24.63 5.04
CA ASP A 494 -1.13 24.21 3.77
C ASP A 494 -0.05 23.11 3.93
N GLU A 495 -0.25 22.18 4.87
CA GLU A 495 0.64 21.02 5.08
C GLU A 495 0.02 19.73 4.53
N LYS A 496 -0.31 19.77 3.23
CA LYS A 496 -0.98 18.71 2.49
C LYS A 496 0.01 17.60 2.06
N PRO A 497 -0.45 16.36 1.79
CA PRO A 497 0.41 15.30 1.27
C PRO A 497 0.98 15.62 -0.11
N THR A 498 2.26 15.33 -0.36
CA THR A 498 2.93 15.62 -1.64
C THR A 498 3.60 14.38 -2.23
N GLY A 499 3.32 14.06 -3.50
CA GLY A 499 3.89 12.88 -4.17
C GLY A 499 3.72 11.61 -3.34
N SER A 500 4.80 10.91 -3.00
CA SER A 500 4.78 9.74 -2.12
C SER A 500 4.80 10.07 -0.62
N LYS A 501 5.07 11.31 -0.21
CA LYS A 501 5.19 11.71 1.20
C LYS A 501 3.83 12.04 1.80
N ASP A 502 3.55 11.44 2.96
CA ASP A 502 2.39 11.74 3.80
C ASP A 502 2.80 11.64 5.29
N PRO A 503 3.54 12.64 5.80
CA PRO A 503 4.14 12.56 7.13
C PRO A 503 3.11 12.51 8.26
N TYR A 504 1.92 13.07 8.04
CA TYR A 504 0.83 13.15 9.04
C TYR A 504 -0.30 12.14 8.78
N ALA A 505 -0.09 11.20 7.85
CA ALA A 505 -1.04 10.15 7.51
C ALA A 505 -2.44 10.66 7.07
N LEU A 506 -2.50 11.81 6.40
CA LEU A 506 -3.74 12.46 5.98
C LEU A 506 -4.50 11.61 4.95
N ARG A 507 -3.81 10.85 4.09
CA ARG A 507 -4.45 9.90 3.18
C ARG A 507 -5.17 8.78 3.93
N ARG A 508 -4.57 8.31 5.04
CA ARG A 508 -5.18 7.28 5.90
C ARG A 508 -6.36 7.85 6.68
N ALA A 509 -6.25 9.07 7.18
CA ALA A 509 -7.36 9.75 7.85
C ALA A 509 -8.55 9.96 6.89
N ALA A 510 -8.30 10.45 5.67
CA ALA A 510 -9.35 10.66 4.68
C ALA A 510 -9.99 9.34 4.21
N LEU A 511 -9.19 8.29 3.97
CA LEU A 511 -9.72 6.95 3.72
C LEU A 511 -10.57 6.46 4.90
N GLY A 512 -10.18 6.73 6.14
CA GLY A 512 -10.94 6.33 7.31
C GLY A 512 -12.31 7.00 7.39
N VAL A 513 -12.41 8.29 7.05
CA VAL A 513 -13.71 8.98 6.92
C VAL A 513 -14.56 8.32 5.82
N VAL A 514 -14.01 8.11 4.61
CA VAL A 514 -14.72 7.46 3.49
C VAL A 514 -15.29 6.11 3.92
N ARG A 515 -14.46 5.27 4.56
CA ARG A 515 -14.88 3.96 5.05
C ARG A 515 -15.98 4.04 6.10
N ILE A 516 -15.88 4.98 7.05
CA ILE A 516 -16.95 5.18 8.04
C ILE A 516 -18.26 5.58 7.35
N LEU A 517 -18.23 6.52 6.41
CA LEU A 517 -19.44 6.97 5.70
C LEU A 517 -20.10 5.84 4.92
N LEU A 518 -19.30 5.04 4.21
CA LEU A 518 -19.79 3.95 3.36
C LEU A 518 -20.24 2.74 4.18
N GLU A 519 -19.37 2.20 5.03
CA GLU A 519 -19.60 0.94 5.76
C GLU A 519 -20.59 1.10 6.93
N ARG A 520 -20.86 2.33 7.41
CA ARG A 520 -21.87 2.62 8.44
C ARG A 520 -23.08 3.38 7.91
N GLY A 521 -23.14 3.63 6.60
CA GLY A 521 -24.29 4.29 5.98
C GLY A 521 -24.54 5.71 6.49
N VAL A 522 -23.49 6.45 6.84
CA VAL A 522 -23.61 7.82 7.36
C VAL A 522 -23.66 8.81 6.20
N ARG A 523 -24.73 9.60 6.16
CA ARG A 523 -24.92 10.68 5.17
C ARG A 523 -24.36 11.99 5.72
N LEU A 524 -23.18 12.38 5.25
CA LEU A 524 -22.50 13.59 5.67
C LEU A 524 -22.06 14.40 4.45
N PRO A 525 -22.68 15.57 4.19
CA PRO A 525 -22.15 16.54 3.24
C PRO A 525 -20.80 17.07 3.75
N LEU A 526 -19.71 16.61 3.12
CA LEU A 526 -18.36 16.93 3.56
C LEU A 526 -18.03 18.40 3.32
N LEU A 527 -18.46 18.99 2.21
CA LEU A 527 -18.21 20.39 1.89
C LEU A 527 -18.85 21.33 2.91
N ALA A 528 -20.04 21.00 3.41
CA ALA A 528 -20.69 21.80 4.47
C ALA A 528 -19.88 21.76 5.79
N THR A 529 -19.21 20.63 6.04
CA THR A 529 -18.46 20.37 7.27
C THR A 529 -17.03 20.92 7.20
N THR A 530 -16.34 20.71 6.07
CA THR A 530 -14.95 21.10 5.86
C THR A 530 -14.79 22.51 5.31
N ARG A 531 -15.80 23.01 4.58
CA ARG A 531 -15.81 24.30 3.87
C ARG A 531 -14.64 24.48 2.90
N ASP A 532 -14.11 23.39 2.36
CA ASP A 532 -12.96 23.38 1.48
C ASP A 532 -13.18 22.40 0.30
N ALA A 533 -13.22 22.94 -0.92
CA ALA A 533 -13.45 22.16 -2.13
C ALA A 533 -12.22 21.34 -2.56
N ASP A 534 -11.00 21.78 -2.23
CA ASP A 534 -9.77 21.03 -2.49
C ASP A 534 -9.72 19.79 -1.58
N LEU A 535 -10.17 19.91 -0.33
CA LEU A 535 -10.33 18.76 0.57
C LEU A 535 -11.44 17.81 0.10
N LEU A 536 -12.54 18.31 -0.47
CA LEU A 536 -13.55 17.44 -1.10
C LEU A 536 -12.96 16.64 -2.26
N ALA A 537 -12.21 17.28 -3.16
CA ALA A 537 -11.50 16.61 -4.24
C ALA A 537 -10.50 15.56 -3.71
N PHE A 538 -9.84 15.83 -2.58
CA PHE A 538 -8.97 14.86 -1.93
C PHE A 538 -9.75 13.63 -1.39
N PHE A 539 -10.96 13.82 -0.87
CA PHE A 539 -11.84 12.70 -0.52
C PHE A 539 -12.28 11.90 -1.74
N HIS A 540 -12.58 12.56 -2.86
CA HIS A 540 -12.89 11.89 -4.12
C HIS A 540 -11.75 10.97 -4.57
N ASP A 541 -10.51 11.44 -4.51
CA ASP A 541 -9.34 10.62 -4.84
C ASP A 541 -9.22 9.38 -3.93
N ARG A 542 -9.54 9.51 -2.64
CA ARG A 542 -9.54 8.37 -1.71
C ARG A 542 -10.68 7.40 -2.00
N LEU A 543 -11.87 7.91 -2.31
CA LEU A 543 -13.02 7.11 -2.73
C LEU A 543 -12.71 6.30 -4.00
N LYS A 544 -12.06 6.91 -5.01
CA LYS A 544 -11.66 6.22 -6.24
C LYS A 544 -10.71 5.05 -5.97
N VAL A 545 -9.74 5.22 -5.05
CA VAL A 545 -8.85 4.11 -4.67
C VAL A 545 -9.64 3.01 -3.98
N TYR A 546 -10.45 3.37 -2.98
CA TYR A 546 -11.22 2.40 -2.21
C TYR A 546 -12.20 1.58 -3.06
N LEU A 547 -12.95 2.22 -3.96
CA LEU A 547 -13.88 1.51 -4.85
C LEU A 547 -13.15 0.58 -5.83
N ARG A 548 -11.95 0.97 -6.31
CA ARG A 548 -11.12 0.09 -7.16
C ARG A 548 -10.63 -1.13 -6.40
N ASP A 549 -10.24 -0.96 -5.14
CA ASP A 549 -9.82 -2.08 -4.28
C ASP A 549 -10.98 -3.06 -4.03
N LEU A 550 -12.23 -2.58 -4.05
CA LEU A 550 -13.45 -3.40 -4.03
C LEU A 550 -13.82 -4.02 -5.39
N GLY A 551 -13.03 -3.77 -6.44
CA GLY A 551 -13.22 -4.33 -7.78
C GLY A 551 -14.00 -3.46 -8.76
N ALA A 552 -14.36 -2.22 -8.42
CA ALA A 552 -15.02 -1.31 -9.36
C ALA A 552 -14.04 -0.83 -10.45
N ARG A 553 -14.49 -0.79 -11.70
CA ARG A 553 -13.69 -0.26 -12.82
C ARG A 553 -13.55 1.26 -12.72
N HIS A 554 -12.39 1.77 -13.12
CA HIS A 554 -12.05 3.21 -13.03
C HIS A 554 -13.03 4.10 -13.80
N ASP A 555 -13.45 3.66 -14.98
CA ASP A 555 -14.32 4.39 -15.90
C ASP A 555 -15.76 4.50 -15.38
N LEU A 556 -16.25 3.47 -14.66
CA LEU A 556 -17.54 3.52 -13.98
C LEU A 556 -17.54 4.50 -12.81
N ILE A 557 -16.42 4.61 -12.09
CA ILE A 557 -16.28 5.59 -11.02
C ILE A 557 -16.28 7.00 -11.61
N ASP A 558 -15.51 7.24 -12.67
CA ASP A 558 -15.44 8.56 -13.34
C ASP A 558 -16.76 8.95 -14.03
N ALA A 559 -17.57 7.98 -14.43
CA ALA A 559 -18.92 8.20 -14.97
C ALA A 559 -19.91 8.73 -13.92
N VAL A 560 -19.73 8.39 -12.64
CA VAL A 560 -20.64 8.78 -11.56
C VAL A 560 -20.12 9.96 -10.74
N LEU A 561 -18.81 10.01 -10.51
CA LEU A 561 -18.19 10.98 -9.61
C LEU A 561 -17.97 12.32 -10.33
N THR A 562 -18.77 13.33 -9.97
CA THR A 562 -18.60 14.71 -10.42
C THR A 562 -17.79 15.53 -9.41
N PRO A 563 -17.16 16.65 -9.82
CA PRO A 563 -16.40 17.52 -8.91
C PRO A 563 -17.23 18.06 -7.73
N GLU A 564 -18.54 18.22 -7.91
CA GLU A 564 -19.48 18.74 -6.91
C GLU A 564 -20.13 17.64 -6.06
N ALA A 565 -19.80 16.36 -6.30
CA ALA A 565 -20.43 15.24 -5.62
C ALA A 565 -20.04 15.19 -4.12
N ASP A 566 -20.90 15.67 -3.25
CA ASP A 566 -20.62 15.75 -1.80
C ASP A 566 -21.19 14.58 -0.98
N ASP A 567 -21.90 13.66 -1.64
CA ASP A 567 -22.50 12.49 -1.01
C ASP A 567 -21.80 11.21 -1.45
N LEU A 568 -20.71 10.88 -0.74
CA LEU A 568 -19.86 9.76 -1.12
C LEU A 568 -20.57 8.41 -1.04
N LEU A 569 -21.55 8.27 -0.14
CA LEU A 569 -22.35 7.03 -0.05
C LEU A 569 -23.23 6.87 -1.29
N MET A 570 -23.87 7.94 -1.76
CA MET A 570 -24.67 7.89 -2.99
C MET A 570 -23.82 7.61 -4.22
N VAL A 571 -22.61 8.20 -4.31
CA VAL A 571 -21.67 7.87 -5.38
C VAL A 571 -21.33 6.39 -5.36
N ALA A 572 -20.98 5.82 -4.20
CA ALA A 572 -20.63 4.40 -4.08
C ALA A 572 -21.80 3.49 -4.51
N ARG A 573 -23.02 3.77 -4.05
CA ARG A 573 -24.23 3.00 -4.44
C ARG A 573 -24.52 3.09 -5.94
N ARG A 574 -24.34 4.27 -6.55
CA ARG A 574 -24.49 4.44 -8.00
C ARG A 574 -23.44 3.65 -8.78
N VAL A 575 -22.19 3.66 -8.35
CA VAL A 575 -21.10 2.87 -8.96
C VAL A 575 -21.39 1.38 -8.87
N GLU A 576 -21.87 0.90 -7.71
CA GLU A 576 -22.27 -0.50 -7.52
C GLU A 576 -23.41 -0.89 -8.47
N ALA A 577 -24.48 -0.08 -8.52
CA ALA A 577 -25.62 -0.30 -9.41
C ALA A 577 -25.20 -0.27 -10.89
N LEU A 578 -24.33 0.66 -11.28
CA LEU A 578 -23.80 0.77 -12.64
C LEU A 578 -22.91 -0.43 -13.01
N THR A 579 -22.10 -0.93 -12.07
CA THR A 579 -21.26 -2.11 -12.25
C THR A 579 -22.13 -3.36 -12.50
N ALA A 580 -23.18 -3.54 -11.70
CA ALA A 580 -24.13 -4.63 -11.90
C ALA A 580 -24.87 -4.51 -13.25
N PHE A 581 -25.29 -3.29 -13.60
CA PHE A 581 -26.00 -3.01 -14.85
C PHE A 581 -25.15 -3.34 -16.08
N ILE A 582 -23.92 -2.85 -16.16
CA ILE A 582 -23.06 -3.00 -17.35
C ILE A 582 -22.51 -4.43 -17.53
N THR A 583 -22.60 -5.24 -16.49
CA THR A 583 -22.25 -6.66 -16.55
C THR A 583 -23.37 -7.47 -17.21
N SER A 584 -24.62 -6.99 -17.18
CA SER A 584 -25.76 -7.61 -17.85
C SER A 584 -25.71 -7.44 -19.37
N GLU A 585 -26.34 -8.36 -20.12
CA GLU A 585 -26.46 -8.24 -21.58
C GLU A 585 -27.26 -6.98 -21.99
N ASP A 586 -28.33 -6.67 -21.26
CA ASP A 586 -29.14 -5.49 -21.55
C ASP A 586 -28.36 -4.19 -21.35
N GLY A 587 -27.55 -4.11 -20.29
CA GLY A 587 -26.71 -2.94 -20.02
C GLY A 587 -25.58 -2.75 -21.03
N LYS A 588 -24.94 -3.83 -21.52
CA LYS A 588 -23.92 -3.75 -22.57
C LYS A 588 -24.49 -3.20 -23.87
N ASN A 589 -25.66 -3.68 -24.28
CA ASN A 589 -26.30 -3.26 -25.51
C ASN A 589 -26.82 -1.82 -25.41
N LEU A 590 -27.46 -1.45 -24.29
CA LEU A 590 -27.87 -0.07 -24.07
C LEU A 590 -26.66 0.89 -24.09
N LEU A 591 -25.54 0.52 -23.47
CA LEU A 591 -24.32 1.33 -23.50
C LEU A 591 -23.86 1.61 -24.93
N ALA A 592 -23.87 0.59 -25.80
CA ALA A 592 -23.47 0.75 -27.20
C ALA A 592 -24.42 1.71 -27.95
N GLY A 593 -25.74 1.55 -27.76
CA GLY A 593 -26.75 2.44 -28.34
C GLY A 593 -26.61 3.88 -27.87
N THR A 594 -26.45 4.10 -26.55
CA THR A 594 -26.29 5.43 -25.96
C THR A 594 -24.98 6.11 -26.38
N LYS A 595 -23.88 5.35 -26.51
CA LYS A 595 -22.61 5.89 -27.05
C LYS A 595 -22.78 6.36 -28.48
N ARG A 596 -23.46 5.57 -29.33
CA ARG A 596 -23.76 5.96 -30.71
C ARG A 596 -24.60 7.24 -30.76
N ALA A 597 -25.64 7.33 -29.92
CA ALA A 597 -26.46 8.54 -29.79
C ALA A 597 -25.63 9.77 -29.38
N THR A 598 -24.77 9.61 -28.35
CA THR A 598 -23.96 10.70 -27.81
C THR A 598 -22.90 11.17 -28.79
N GLN A 599 -22.20 10.26 -29.47
CA GLN A 599 -21.18 10.59 -30.47
C GLN A 599 -21.77 11.27 -31.70
N LEU A 600 -22.92 10.78 -32.19
CA LEU A 600 -23.61 11.38 -33.31
C LEU A 600 -24.10 12.79 -32.97
N LEU A 601 -24.68 12.97 -31.79
CA LEU A 601 -25.10 14.27 -31.31
C LEU A 601 -23.92 15.24 -31.16
N ALA A 602 -22.81 14.82 -30.56
CA ALA A 602 -21.61 15.65 -30.42
C ALA A 602 -20.98 16.02 -31.79
N ALA A 603 -21.01 15.10 -32.76
CA ALA A 603 -20.53 15.38 -34.12
C ALA A 603 -21.38 16.43 -34.84
N GLU A 604 -22.70 16.40 -34.65
CA GLU A 604 -23.63 17.38 -35.24
C GLU A 604 -23.59 18.74 -34.51
N GLU A 605 -23.49 18.74 -33.18
CA GLU A 605 -23.24 19.95 -32.37
C GLU A 605 -21.96 20.66 -32.83
N LYS A 606 -20.88 19.92 -33.10
CA LYS A 606 -19.61 20.47 -33.60
C LYS A 606 -19.70 21.06 -35.02
N LYS A 607 -20.60 20.55 -35.86
CA LYS A 607 -20.88 21.09 -37.20
C LYS A 607 -21.76 22.35 -37.17
N GLY A 608 -22.30 22.71 -36.00
CA GLY A 608 -23.27 23.80 -35.87
C GLY A 608 -24.67 23.44 -36.34
N THR A 609 -24.99 22.14 -36.45
CA THR A 609 -26.33 21.68 -36.82
C THR A 609 -27.32 22.06 -35.71
N VAL A 610 -28.47 22.63 -36.09
CA VAL A 610 -29.53 23.01 -35.14
C VAL A 610 -30.15 21.76 -34.54
N VAL A 611 -30.15 21.67 -33.20
CA VAL A 611 -30.86 20.64 -32.43
C VAL A 611 -32.09 21.29 -31.81
N ALA A 612 -33.28 20.74 -32.03
CA ALA A 612 -34.52 21.33 -31.48
C ALA A 612 -34.54 21.24 -29.94
N ASP A 613 -35.07 22.26 -29.25
CA ASP A 613 -35.10 22.32 -27.78
C ASP A 613 -35.94 21.21 -27.14
N GLY A 614 -36.88 20.64 -27.89
CA GLY A 614 -37.66 19.48 -27.49
C GLY A 614 -38.18 18.73 -28.72
N VAL A 615 -38.68 17.52 -28.47
CA VAL A 615 -39.28 16.69 -29.53
C VAL A 615 -40.72 17.12 -29.78
N SER A 616 -41.06 17.36 -31.04
CA SER A 616 -42.42 17.64 -31.50
C SER A 616 -43.05 16.39 -32.08
N ASP A 617 -44.18 15.95 -31.50
CA ASP A 617 -44.95 14.80 -31.97
C ASP A 617 -45.38 14.94 -33.45
N ALA A 618 -45.65 16.17 -33.90
CA ALA A 618 -46.05 16.45 -35.28
C ALA A 618 -44.95 16.19 -36.32
N LEU A 619 -43.68 16.13 -35.88
CA LEU A 619 -42.51 15.89 -36.73
C LEU A 619 -41.99 14.45 -36.63
N LEU A 620 -42.69 13.56 -35.90
CA LEU A 620 -42.39 12.11 -35.84
C LEU A 620 -43.11 11.39 -37.01
N LYS A 621 -42.34 11.00 -38.03
CA LYS A 621 -42.85 10.36 -39.24
C LYS A 621 -42.91 8.84 -39.15
N LEU A 622 -41.90 8.22 -38.54
CA LEU A 622 -41.75 6.76 -38.47
C LEU A 622 -42.23 6.23 -37.12
N ASP A 623 -42.78 5.02 -37.11
CA ASP A 623 -43.25 4.39 -35.86
C ASP A 623 -42.09 4.14 -34.89
N ALA A 624 -40.88 3.84 -35.40
CA ALA A 624 -39.67 3.72 -34.58
C ALA A 624 -39.33 5.01 -33.81
N GLU A 625 -39.64 6.20 -34.35
CA GLU A 625 -39.42 7.49 -33.66
C GLU A 625 -40.44 7.70 -32.55
N LYS A 626 -41.71 7.34 -32.79
CA LYS A 626 -42.80 7.43 -31.82
C LYS A 626 -42.60 6.45 -30.66
N ASP A 627 -42.21 5.22 -30.98
CA ASP A 627 -41.93 4.16 -30.01
C ASP A 627 -40.76 4.56 -29.11
N LEU A 628 -39.66 5.08 -29.68
CA LEU A 628 -38.52 5.58 -28.91
C LEU A 628 -38.93 6.76 -28.02
N PHE A 629 -39.70 7.72 -28.55
CA PHE A 629 -40.12 8.89 -27.77
C PHE A 629 -40.97 8.50 -26.56
N ALA A 630 -41.95 7.60 -26.75
CA ALA A 630 -42.78 7.08 -25.67
C ALA A 630 -41.95 6.29 -24.64
N ALA A 631 -41.03 5.45 -25.11
CA ALA A 631 -40.15 4.65 -24.25
C ALA A 631 -39.22 5.54 -23.41
N VAL A 632 -38.59 6.56 -24.00
CA VAL A 632 -37.70 7.49 -23.27
C VAL A 632 -38.48 8.29 -22.24
N LYS A 633 -39.69 8.77 -22.54
CA LYS A 633 -40.56 9.44 -21.55
C LYS A 633 -40.89 8.53 -20.36
N ALA A 634 -41.32 7.30 -20.64
CA ALA A 634 -41.68 6.34 -19.60
C ALA A 634 -40.46 5.93 -18.75
N ALA A 635 -39.36 5.55 -19.39
CA ALA A 635 -38.14 5.15 -18.70
C ALA A 635 -37.52 6.28 -17.88
N SER A 636 -37.54 7.52 -18.39
CA SER A 636 -37.03 8.70 -17.65
C SER A 636 -37.87 9.00 -16.40
N ALA A 637 -39.19 8.85 -16.49
CA ALA A 637 -40.09 9.04 -15.36
C ALA A 637 -39.86 7.95 -14.29
N GLU A 638 -39.86 6.67 -14.70
CA GLU A 638 -39.59 5.55 -13.78
C GLU A 638 -38.20 5.64 -13.15
N ALA A 639 -37.17 6.03 -13.92
CA ALA A 639 -35.82 6.20 -13.42
C ALA A 639 -35.73 7.36 -12.43
N SER A 640 -36.38 8.49 -12.71
CA SER A 640 -36.43 9.64 -11.80
C SER A 640 -37.12 9.29 -10.48
N ASP A 641 -38.23 8.55 -10.53
CA ASP A 641 -38.95 8.07 -9.34
C ASP A 641 -38.08 7.10 -8.51
N ALA A 642 -37.31 6.23 -9.16
CA ALA A 642 -36.39 5.31 -8.50
C ALA A 642 -35.19 6.04 -7.88
N ILE A 643 -34.60 7.01 -8.59
CA ILE A 643 -33.51 7.87 -8.08
C ILE A 643 -33.97 8.67 -6.86
N ALA A 644 -35.20 9.20 -6.88
CA ALA A 644 -35.78 9.92 -5.74
C ALA A 644 -35.96 9.03 -4.50
N LYS A 645 -36.10 7.71 -4.69
CA LYS A 645 -36.13 6.68 -3.64
C LYS A 645 -34.75 6.10 -3.33
N GLU A 646 -33.69 6.63 -3.94
CA GLU A 646 -32.30 6.14 -3.85
C GLU A 646 -32.11 4.68 -4.31
N ASP A 647 -33.04 4.18 -5.14
CA ASP A 647 -33.00 2.85 -5.74
C ASP A 647 -32.38 2.90 -7.13
N PHE A 648 -31.04 2.98 -7.16
CA PHE A 648 -30.28 3.05 -8.41
C PHE A 648 -30.36 1.76 -9.23
N ARG A 649 -30.66 0.61 -8.60
CA ARG A 649 -30.86 -0.65 -9.32
C ARG A 649 -32.15 -0.58 -10.14
N SER A 650 -33.25 -0.13 -9.54
CA SER A 650 -34.51 0.07 -10.26
C SER A 650 -34.40 1.16 -11.32
N ALA A 651 -33.65 2.23 -11.06
CA ALA A 651 -33.39 3.27 -12.06
C ALA A 651 -32.68 2.70 -13.30
N MET A 652 -31.63 1.89 -13.10
CA MET A 652 -30.93 1.22 -14.19
C MET A 652 -31.82 0.21 -14.92
N ALA A 653 -32.67 -0.53 -14.20
CA ALA A 653 -33.62 -1.47 -14.81
C ALA A 653 -34.67 -0.75 -15.68
N ALA A 654 -35.16 0.42 -15.26
CA ALA A 654 -36.02 1.26 -16.09
C ALA A 654 -35.31 1.69 -17.38
N LEU A 655 -34.05 2.12 -17.28
CA LEU A 655 -33.25 2.51 -18.44
C LEU A 655 -32.93 1.35 -19.39
N SER A 656 -32.73 0.10 -18.92
CA SER A 656 -32.53 -1.05 -19.83
C SER A 656 -33.68 -1.28 -20.81
N LYS A 657 -34.91 -0.86 -20.48
CA LYS A 657 -36.06 -0.96 -21.38
C LYS A 657 -35.86 -0.17 -22.68
N LEU A 658 -34.95 0.80 -22.69
CA LEU A 658 -34.59 1.58 -23.87
C LEU A 658 -33.76 0.81 -24.89
N ARG A 659 -33.20 -0.36 -24.55
CA ARG A 659 -32.38 -1.16 -25.47
C ARG A 659 -33.08 -1.40 -26.81
N ALA A 660 -34.22 -2.09 -26.78
CA ALA A 660 -34.91 -2.48 -28.02
C ALA A 660 -35.41 -1.27 -28.84
N PRO A 661 -36.01 -0.22 -28.24
CA PRO A 661 -36.37 1.00 -28.96
C PRO A 661 -35.17 1.75 -29.58
N VAL A 662 -34.03 1.80 -28.89
CA VAL A 662 -32.81 2.46 -29.38
C VAL A 662 -32.21 1.70 -30.56
N ASP A 663 -32.12 0.37 -30.46
CA ASP A 663 -31.62 -0.48 -31.54
C ASP A 663 -32.49 -0.32 -32.79
N ARG A 664 -33.81 -0.44 -32.64
CA ARG A 664 -34.77 -0.26 -33.74
C ARG A 664 -34.71 1.15 -34.35
N PHE A 665 -34.54 2.19 -33.54
CA PHE A 665 -34.37 3.55 -34.06
C PHE A 665 -33.14 3.65 -34.97
N PHE A 666 -32.02 3.06 -34.58
CA PHE A 666 -30.80 3.13 -35.38
C PHE A 666 -30.79 2.21 -36.60
N GLU A 667 -31.65 1.19 -36.64
CA GLU A 667 -31.89 0.34 -37.81
C GLU A 667 -32.85 1.02 -38.80
N ASP A 668 -33.96 1.57 -38.32
CA ASP A 668 -35.07 2.06 -39.16
C ASP A 668 -34.96 3.56 -39.51
N VAL A 669 -34.22 4.37 -38.74
CA VAL A 669 -34.24 5.84 -38.84
C VAL A 669 -32.89 6.41 -39.27
N LEU A 670 -32.88 7.11 -40.41
CA LEU A 670 -31.73 7.91 -40.84
C LEU A 670 -31.73 9.28 -40.12
N VAL A 671 -30.85 9.47 -39.14
CA VAL A 671 -30.81 10.72 -38.34
C VAL A 671 -30.57 11.97 -39.20
N ASN A 672 -29.71 11.88 -40.21
CA ASN A 672 -29.41 12.99 -41.12
C ASN A 672 -30.45 13.10 -42.25
N ASP A 673 -31.68 13.52 -41.91
CA ASP A 673 -32.75 13.76 -42.88
C ASP A 673 -32.46 14.99 -43.77
N GLU A 674 -33.00 15.00 -44.99
CA GLU A 674 -32.90 16.16 -45.90
C GLU A 674 -33.70 17.35 -45.36
N ASP A 675 -34.82 17.10 -44.67
CA ASP A 675 -35.62 18.13 -44.01
C ASP A 675 -34.96 18.56 -42.70
N ALA A 676 -34.59 19.84 -42.65
CA ALA A 676 -33.92 20.43 -41.50
C ALA A 676 -34.73 20.35 -40.19
N ALA A 677 -36.07 20.45 -40.27
CA ALA A 677 -36.93 20.38 -39.09
C ALA A 677 -36.99 18.96 -38.52
N ILE A 678 -37.02 17.96 -39.40
CA ILE A 678 -37.04 16.54 -39.01
C ILE A 678 -35.70 16.12 -38.46
N ARG A 679 -34.60 16.53 -39.10
CA ARG A 679 -33.25 16.30 -38.60
C ARG A 679 -33.07 16.91 -37.20
N ALA A 680 -33.51 18.15 -36.99
CA ALA A 680 -33.45 18.79 -35.66
C ALA A 680 -34.28 18.04 -34.60
N ASN A 681 -35.44 17.48 -34.98
CA ASN A 681 -36.30 16.69 -34.10
C ASN A 681 -35.69 15.31 -33.75
N ARG A 682 -35.07 14.64 -34.73
CA ARG A 682 -34.33 13.37 -34.51
C ARG A 682 -33.12 13.58 -33.60
N LEU A 683 -32.40 14.68 -33.75
CA LEU A 683 -31.30 15.03 -32.84
C LEU A 683 -31.81 15.36 -31.42
N ALA A 684 -33.02 15.92 -31.29
CA ALA A 684 -33.67 16.10 -29.99
C ALA A 684 -34.02 14.75 -29.32
N LEU A 685 -34.42 13.71 -30.07
CA LEU A 685 -34.59 12.36 -29.52
C LEU A 685 -33.27 11.78 -28.99
N LEU A 686 -32.16 11.96 -29.71
CA LEU A 686 -30.83 11.55 -29.24
C LEU A 686 -30.42 12.30 -27.97
N ARG A 687 -30.75 13.60 -27.89
CA ARG A 687 -30.53 14.42 -26.70
C ARG A 687 -31.30 13.88 -25.50
N MET A 688 -32.57 13.50 -25.69
CA MET A 688 -33.38 12.90 -24.62
C MET A 688 -32.80 11.58 -24.12
N ILE A 689 -32.25 10.73 -25.00
CA ILE A 689 -31.54 9.51 -24.56
C ILE A 689 -30.32 9.88 -23.71
N ARG A 690 -29.50 10.84 -24.17
CA ARG A 690 -28.30 11.32 -23.46
C ARG A 690 -28.68 11.84 -22.06
N GLU A 691 -29.72 12.67 -21.98
CA GLU A 691 -30.25 13.23 -20.73
C GLU A 691 -30.79 12.14 -19.80
N ALA A 692 -31.59 11.20 -20.30
CA ALA A 692 -32.15 10.10 -19.52
C ALA A 692 -31.05 9.27 -18.85
N THR A 693 -30.03 8.85 -19.60
CA THR A 693 -28.90 8.09 -19.05
C THR A 693 -28.00 8.94 -18.14
N GLY A 694 -27.84 10.22 -18.45
CA GLY A 694 -27.04 11.18 -17.69
C GLY A 694 -27.55 11.45 -16.28
N THR A 695 -28.83 11.15 -15.99
CA THR A 695 -29.38 11.23 -14.63
C THR A 695 -28.73 10.24 -13.65
N VAL A 696 -28.20 9.12 -14.14
CA VAL A 696 -27.59 8.08 -13.30
C VAL A 696 -26.07 8.05 -13.43
N ALA A 697 -25.55 8.15 -14.66
CA ALA A 697 -24.11 8.21 -14.92
C ALA A 697 -23.80 8.82 -16.30
N ASP A 698 -22.59 9.37 -16.44
CA ASP A 698 -22.06 9.81 -17.72
C ASP A 698 -21.51 8.61 -18.52
N PHE A 699 -22.37 8.05 -19.37
CA PHE A 699 -22.04 6.88 -20.19
C PHE A 699 -20.93 7.14 -21.21
N SER A 700 -20.61 8.41 -21.51
CA SER A 700 -19.53 8.77 -22.43
C SER A 700 -18.14 8.44 -21.86
N LYS A 701 -18.00 8.42 -20.54
CA LYS A 701 -16.75 8.12 -19.84
C LYS A 701 -16.47 6.63 -19.68
N ILE A 702 -17.47 5.79 -19.91
CA ILE A 702 -17.34 4.35 -19.73
C ILE A 702 -16.59 3.74 -20.92
N ALA A 703 -15.52 2.99 -20.68
CA ALA A 703 -14.78 2.27 -21.71
C ALA A 703 -15.56 1.03 -22.18
N GLY A 704 -15.46 0.72 -23.47
CA GLY A 704 -16.10 -0.45 -24.09
C GLY A 704 -15.49 -1.75 -23.63
#